data_AF-A0A550HX45-F1
#
_entry.id   AF-A0A550HX45-F1
#
_cell.length_a   1.000
_cell.length_b   1.000
_cell.length_c   1.000
_cell.angle_alpha   90.00
_cell.angle_beta   90.00
_cell.angle_gamma   90.00
#
_symmetry.space_group_name_H-M   'P 1'
#
loop_
_entity.id
_entity.type
_entity.pdbx_description
1 polymer ?
#
loop_
_entity_poly.entity_id
_entity_poly.type
_entity_poly.pdbx_seq_one_letter_code
_entity_poly.pdbx_strand_id
1 'polypeptide(L)'
;MAGNFQQFVSDTDLHAQAEQLQDAGTPLPEVATDIDGETRDETPSIGADEYSLINRYTITYTYNGQGTVGQLPDAESYDEGVQVELSAIPADGWVFIGWGGDVDPTLIEQNPVLITMDMDKEITATFVEELILSAIATPATCSNLENGSIDLTVSGGSGVYTYDWDNDLIGLYDETPDTEDLSNLLPDIYTVIVEDENGLSKSLSIEVTAEQQAVAWYLDSDGDNYAISTVTTCDSPGEGYTTNVLPLTDCDDSNATVNPGATEVIDGVDNNCDGTIDEGFTDADGDGYAAEVDDCNDTDVAINPGATEIFDGVDNNCDGTIDEGFTDADGDGYAAELDDCNDADVAINPGATEIFDGVDNNCDGTIDEGFTDLDNDGYAAEVDDCDDTDVAINPGATEIFDGVDNNCDGTMDEGFTDADGDGYAAEVDDCNDADVAINPGTTEIFDGVDNDCDGLIDEGFTDLDNDGYAAEVDDCNDADVAINPGTTEILDGVDNNCDGTIDEGFTDLDNDGYAAEVDDCNDADVAINPGTTEIFDGVDNNCDGTIDEGFTDADGDGYAAEVDDCNDADVAINPGTTEIFDGVDNNCDGTIDEGFTDADGDGYAAEVDDCNDADVAINPGTTEIFDGVDNNCDGTIDEGFTDADGDGYAAEVDDCDDSDAFFNPETIWYLDTDNDQYAVSTTTGCESPGLGYTITVLPITDCDDTDANIYPDENGICSENPCLNNSSPEIISITAPSDPFEIGIEINVEATYTDAEENIKSVTWLWGDGYDSDGTFTTSEVFGSHRYIAPGVYTVTCIIEDECGAYTISDYQYLVAYDPSGGFVTGAGWIYSPEGSYSPNPLASGDAKFGFVSKYKKGRNIPEGRTQFEFLSEDFSFVSSEYEWLIVAGEKAMFKGVGNINGVPGYKFMISVIDNDESGDKFRIKIWEELGSEEWVIYDNHMGASEDSDPESGLIRGSIKIHNPKGKSKTDSYSSISSADLYTLAVYPNPLEAEGVYLQFSERGTDETFVVRVYDLYGRQLAETNFSVSQYGGEYFWPLDHSGWEQGIYLLRAKSNTQEFQIKLVK
;
A
#
# COMPACT_ATOMS: atom_id res chain seq x y z
N MET A 1 84.31 -24.69 -1.14
CA MET A 1 85.50 -24.26 -0.37
C MET A 1 85.06 -24.07 1.08
N ALA A 2 85.93 -24.45 2.03
CA ALA A 2 85.90 -24.32 3.51
C ALA A 2 84.72 -23.57 4.20
N GLY A 3 84.19 -23.99 5.37
CA GLY A 3 84.56 -25.11 6.24
C GLY A 3 83.84 -25.15 7.60
N ASN A 4 84.08 -26.27 8.29
CA ASN A 4 84.15 -26.56 9.73
C ASN A 4 83.00 -26.29 10.74
N PHE A 5 82.37 -27.42 11.12
CA PHE A 5 82.14 -28.00 12.47
C PHE A 5 81.48 -27.17 13.58
N GLN A 6 80.42 -27.75 14.18
CA GLN A 6 80.50 -28.38 15.51
C GLN A 6 79.33 -29.35 15.77
N GLN A 7 79.64 -30.63 15.98
CA GLN A 7 78.77 -31.59 16.68
C GLN A 7 78.91 -31.32 18.19
N PHE A 8 77.80 -31.11 18.89
CA PHE A 8 77.80 -31.19 20.34
C PHE A 8 77.69 -32.65 20.77
N VAL A 9 78.78 -33.14 21.36
CA VAL A 9 78.78 -34.28 22.28
C VAL A 9 78.32 -33.73 23.64
N SER A 10 77.32 -34.35 24.26
CA SER A 10 77.01 -34.13 25.68
C SER A 10 77.71 -35.22 26.49
N ASP A 11 78.73 -34.82 27.26
CA ASP A 11 79.49 -35.65 28.22
C ASP A 11 78.97 -35.48 29.66
N THR A 12 77.68 -35.16 29.87
CA THR A 12 77.13 -35.01 31.23
C THR A 12 75.80 -35.72 31.41
N ASP A 13 75.92 -36.88 32.05
CA ASP A 13 74.93 -37.60 32.84
C ASP A 13 74.17 -36.63 33.78
N LEU A 14 72.90 -36.35 33.47
CA LEU A 14 72.04 -35.53 34.32
C LEU A 14 71.43 -36.41 35.42
N HIS A 15 72.18 -36.55 36.52
CA HIS A 15 71.65 -37.06 37.78
C HIS A 15 70.53 -36.15 38.29
N ALA A 16 69.28 -36.57 38.20
CA ALA A 16 68.19 -35.98 38.96
C ALA A 16 68.27 -36.48 40.42
N GLN A 17 68.90 -35.71 41.31
CA GLN A 17 68.69 -35.86 42.75
C GLN A 17 67.54 -34.96 43.19
N ALA A 18 66.33 -35.51 43.20
CA ALA A 18 65.22 -34.95 43.96
C ALA A 18 65.06 -35.79 45.24
N GLU A 19 65.28 -35.16 46.40
CA GLU A 19 65.09 -35.75 47.74
C GLU A 19 63.61 -36.09 48.04
N GLN A 20 62.71 -35.85 47.08
CA GLN A 20 61.26 -36.07 47.18
C GLN A 20 60.79 -37.38 46.52
N LEU A 21 61.68 -38.19 45.94
CA LEU A 21 61.33 -39.48 45.30
C LEU A 21 61.81 -40.72 46.09
N GLN A 22 62.11 -40.58 47.38
CA GLN A 22 62.73 -41.64 48.17
C GLN A 22 61.81 -42.78 48.62
N ASP A 23 60.54 -42.84 48.21
CA ASP A 23 59.62 -43.90 48.65
C ASP A 23 58.53 -44.33 47.64
N ALA A 24 58.78 -44.21 46.33
CA ALA A 24 57.85 -44.72 45.31
C ALA A 24 58.52 -45.77 44.39
N GLY A 25 58.46 -47.04 44.81
CA GLY A 25 58.48 -48.17 43.86
C GLY A 25 59.51 -49.28 44.12
N THR A 26 59.01 -50.50 44.27
CA THR A 26 59.74 -51.76 44.48
C THR A 26 60.54 -52.19 43.24
N PRO A 27 61.78 -52.73 43.39
CA PRO A 27 62.52 -53.29 42.27
C PRO A 27 61.89 -54.63 41.81
N LEU A 28 61.69 -54.81 40.50
CA LEU A 28 61.22 -56.08 39.92
C LEU A 28 62.33 -56.77 39.12
N PRO A 29 62.97 -57.83 39.65
CA PRO A 29 63.95 -58.64 38.95
C PRO A 29 63.33 -59.86 38.23
N GLU A 30 62.15 -59.73 37.60
CA GLU A 30 61.50 -60.86 36.90
C GLU A 30 60.90 -60.52 35.52
N VAL A 31 61.41 -59.49 34.82
CA VAL A 31 61.11 -59.29 33.39
C VAL A 31 62.28 -59.80 32.57
N ALA A 32 62.19 -61.03 32.08
CA ALA A 32 63.23 -61.71 31.31
C ALA A 32 63.08 -61.55 29.78
N THR A 33 62.03 -60.88 29.32
CA THR A 33 61.66 -60.74 27.90
C THR A 33 61.04 -59.37 27.65
N ASP A 34 61.39 -58.75 26.52
CA ASP A 34 60.84 -57.46 26.06
C ASP A 34 59.43 -57.64 25.43
N ILE A 35 58.77 -56.53 25.08
CA ILE A 35 57.40 -56.44 24.56
C ILE A 35 57.22 -57.11 23.18
N ASP A 36 58.32 -57.37 22.47
CA ASP A 36 58.38 -58.13 21.21
C ASP A 36 58.85 -59.59 21.38
N GLY A 37 59.19 -60.01 22.61
CA GLY A 37 59.45 -61.41 22.97
C GLY A 37 60.92 -61.85 23.00
N GLU A 38 61.89 -60.96 22.83
CA GLU A 38 63.33 -61.31 22.92
C GLU A 38 63.88 -61.29 24.36
N THR A 39 64.83 -62.17 24.68
CA THR A 39 65.43 -62.27 26.02
C THR A 39 66.48 -61.19 26.27
N ARG A 40 66.39 -60.47 27.39
CA ARG A 40 67.35 -59.42 27.78
C ARG A 40 68.76 -59.97 27.95
N ASP A 41 69.68 -59.60 27.06
CA ASP A 41 71.12 -59.82 27.24
C ASP A 41 71.75 -58.65 28.02
N GLU A 42 72.76 -58.97 28.84
CA GLU A 42 73.32 -58.06 29.84
C GLU A 42 74.10 -56.90 29.21
N THR A 43 73.42 -55.82 28.81
CA THR A 43 73.86 -54.40 28.83
C THR A 43 72.82 -53.53 28.12
N PRO A 44 72.39 -52.37 28.68
CA PRO A 44 71.46 -51.48 27.98
C PRO A 44 72.23 -50.75 26.87
N SER A 45 72.21 -51.33 25.67
CA SER A 45 72.46 -50.61 24.43
C SER A 45 71.09 -50.24 23.86
N ILE A 46 70.65 -49.00 24.06
CA ILE A 46 69.67 -48.42 23.14
C ILE A 46 70.45 -48.10 21.87
N GLY A 47 70.52 -49.11 21.00
CA GLY A 47 71.07 -49.02 19.67
C GLY A 47 70.13 -48.19 18.81
N ALA A 48 70.67 -47.13 18.23
CA ALA A 48 70.04 -46.39 17.16
C ALA A 48 70.25 -47.18 15.86
N ASP A 49 69.35 -48.09 15.52
CA ASP A 49 69.36 -48.79 14.23
C ASP A 49 68.08 -49.58 13.93
N GLU A 50 66.89 -48.97 14.10
CA GLU A 50 65.66 -49.40 13.41
C GLU A 50 64.79 -48.19 13.02
N TYR A 51 65.19 -47.47 11.96
CA TYR A 51 64.27 -46.60 11.22
C TYR A 51 64.12 -47.19 9.81
N SER A 52 62.89 -47.56 9.47
CA SER A 52 62.48 -47.71 8.08
C SER A 52 62.80 -46.41 7.34
N LEU A 53 63.26 -46.50 6.09
CA LEU A 53 63.28 -45.34 5.20
C LEU A 53 61.85 -44.84 5.07
N ILE A 54 61.54 -43.69 5.65
CA ILE A 54 60.29 -42.97 5.38
C ILE A 54 60.52 -42.24 4.06
N ASN A 55 59.61 -42.39 3.10
CA ASN A 55 59.68 -41.64 1.85
C ASN A 55 59.51 -40.16 2.18
N ARG A 56 60.28 -39.31 1.50
CA ARG A 56 60.18 -37.87 1.65
C ARG A 56 59.74 -37.26 0.33
N TYR A 57 58.81 -36.33 0.41
CA TYR A 57 58.18 -35.68 -0.73
C TYR A 57 58.39 -34.17 -0.70
N THR A 58 58.34 -33.53 -1.86
CA THR A 58 58.58 -32.10 -2.08
C THR A 58 57.32 -31.42 -2.60
N ILE A 59 57.25 -30.09 -2.41
CA ILE A 59 56.18 -29.25 -2.97
C ILE A 59 56.85 -28.27 -3.95
N THR A 60 56.30 -28.15 -5.15
CA THR A 60 56.74 -27.18 -6.17
C THR A 60 55.62 -26.21 -6.47
N TYR A 61 55.93 -24.91 -6.50
CA TYR A 61 54.95 -23.85 -6.72
C TYR A 61 55.04 -23.27 -8.13
N THR A 62 53.87 -23.03 -8.73
CA THR A 62 53.69 -22.17 -9.92
C THR A 62 52.73 -21.03 -9.56
N TYR A 63 53.01 -19.83 -10.05
CA TYR A 63 52.16 -18.66 -9.81
C TYR A 63 51.54 -18.22 -11.13
N ASN A 64 50.22 -18.02 -11.14
CA ASN A 64 49.51 -17.33 -12.19
C ASN A 64 49.02 -16.00 -11.62
N GLY A 65 49.47 -14.85 -12.16
CA GLY A 65 49.29 -13.54 -11.52
C GLY A 65 50.41 -13.15 -10.54
N GLN A 66 50.16 -12.16 -9.67
CA GLN A 66 51.12 -11.69 -8.66
C GLN A 66 50.69 -12.04 -7.24
N GLY A 67 51.54 -12.80 -6.56
CA GLY A 67 51.36 -13.21 -5.18
C GLY A 67 52.45 -14.19 -4.76
N THR A 68 52.37 -14.66 -3.52
CA THR A 68 53.30 -15.67 -2.97
C THR A 68 52.52 -16.74 -2.21
N VAL A 69 53.19 -17.84 -1.86
CA VAL A 69 52.59 -18.93 -1.07
C VAL A 69 53.46 -19.15 0.16
N GLY A 70 52.87 -18.98 1.35
CA GLY A 70 53.43 -19.42 2.61
C GLY A 70 53.15 -20.91 2.84
N GLN A 71 54.08 -21.60 3.52
CA GLN A 71 53.92 -23.02 3.87
C GLN A 71 54.23 -23.24 5.36
N LEU A 72 53.41 -24.06 6.04
CA LEU A 72 53.59 -24.42 7.44
C LEU A 72 53.33 -25.93 7.67
N PRO A 73 54.26 -26.68 8.29
CA PRO A 73 55.61 -26.27 8.67
C PRO A 73 56.50 -26.02 7.44
N ASP A 74 57.40 -25.03 7.51
CA ASP A 74 58.33 -24.73 6.43
C ASP A 74 59.48 -25.76 6.37
N ALA A 75 59.57 -26.53 5.28
CA ALA A 75 60.63 -27.51 5.06
C ALA A 75 60.93 -27.73 3.56
N GLU A 76 62.17 -28.12 3.23
CA GLU A 76 62.56 -28.48 1.86
C GLU A 76 61.97 -29.84 1.40
N SER A 77 61.51 -30.68 2.33
CA SER A 77 60.80 -31.95 2.06
C SER A 77 60.15 -32.50 3.32
N TYR A 78 59.08 -33.28 3.15
CA TYR A 78 58.19 -33.77 4.20
C TYR A 78 58.16 -35.29 4.23
N ASP A 79 58.05 -35.85 5.42
CA ASP A 79 57.85 -37.29 5.60
C ASP A 79 56.45 -37.69 5.10
N GLU A 80 56.32 -38.88 4.52
CA GLU A 80 55.05 -39.43 4.04
C GLU A 80 53.94 -39.38 5.12
N GLY A 81 52.81 -38.75 4.78
CA GLY A 81 51.64 -38.58 5.64
C GLY A 81 51.62 -37.29 6.48
N VAL A 82 52.65 -36.43 6.40
CA VAL A 82 52.65 -35.12 7.05
C VAL A 82 51.63 -34.20 6.38
N GLN A 83 50.87 -33.45 7.18
CA GLN A 83 49.99 -32.39 6.69
C GLN A 83 50.77 -31.06 6.63
N VAL A 84 50.62 -30.35 5.52
CA VAL A 84 51.24 -29.04 5.25
C VAL A 84 50.12 -28.07 4.92
N GLU A 85 50.08 -26.95 5.62
CA GLU A 85 49.18 -25.84 5.37
C GLU A 85 49.83 -24.88 4.38
N LEU A 86 49.11 -24.51 3.33
CA LEU A 86 49.54 -23.56 2.31
C LEU A 86 48.64 -22.32 2.37
N SER A 87 49.24 -21.15 2.46
CA SER A 87 48.53 -19.87 2.49
C SER A 87 48.94 -19.04 1.29
N ALA A 88 48.01 -18.70 0.41
CA ALA A 88 48.26 -17.76 -0.67
C ALA A 88 48.22 -16.33 -0.10
N ILE A 89 49.24 -15.55 -0.42
CA ILE A 89 49.41 -14.16 -0.01
C ILE A 89 49.43 -13.34 -1.29
N PRO A 90 48.31 -12.70 -1.66
CA PRO A 90 48.26 -11.83 -2.83
C PRO A 90 49.24 -10.66 -2.72
N ALA A 91 49.70 -10.15 -3.86
CA ALA A 91 50.41 -8.88 -3.89
C ALA A 91 49.41 -7.70 -3.76
N ASP A 92 49.92 -6.50 -3.46
CA ASP A 92 49.09 -5.29 -3.38
C ASP A 92 48.30 -5.06 -4.69
N GLY A 93 46.98 -4.92 -4.59
CA GLY A 93 46.06 -4.81 -5.73
C GLY A 93 45.78 -6.13 -6.46
N TRP A 94 46.04 -7.29 -5.86
CA TRP A 94 45.71 -8.61 -6.39
C TRP A 94 44.85 -9.41 -5.40
N VAL A 95 43.95 -10.24 -5.91
CA VAL A 95 43.11 -11.17 -5.13
C VAL A 95 43.48 -12.60 -5.49
N PHE A 96 43.50 -13.48 -4.49
CA PHE A 96 43.66 -14.91 -4.71
C PHE A 96 42.29 -15.53 -5.08
N ILE A 97 42.20 -16.16 -6.26
CA ILE A 97 40.97 -16.84 -6.71
C ILE A 97 41.02 -18.36 -6.54
N GLY A 98 42.19 -18.97 -6.36
CA GLY A 98 42.22 -20.39 -6.09
C GLY A 98 43.53 -21.12 -6.36
N TRP A 99 43.54 -22.34 -5.82
CA TRP A 99 44.60 -23.32 -5.95
C TRP A 99 44.32 -24.23 -7.15
N GLY A 100 45.39 -24.66 -7.81
CA GLY A 100 45.36 -25.67 -8.86
C GLY A 100 46.51 -26.68 -8.71
N GLY A 101 46.57 -27.63 -9.64
CA GLY A 101 47.54 -28.73 -9.58
C GLY A 101 47.06 -29.85 -8.66
N ASP A 102 47.91 -30.28 -7.72
CA ASP A 102 47.66 -31.43 -6.84
C ASP A 102 46.88 -31.07 -5.55
N VAL A 103 46.12 -29.98 -5.56
CA VAL A 103 45.14 -29.65 -4.52
C VAL A 103 43.83 -30.38 -4.79
N ASP A 104 43.14 -30.81 -3.73
CA ASP A 104 41.82 -31.44 -3.86
C ASP A 104 40.84 -30.47 -4.56
N PRO A 105 40.16 -30.88 -5.65
CA PRO A 105 39.20 -30.04 -6.37
C PRO A 105 38.10 -29.42 -5.51
N THR A 106 37.79 -30.03 -4.36
CA THR A 106 36.79 -29.50 -3.41
C THR A 106 37.34 -28.41 -2.49
N LEU A 107 38.66 -28.19 -2.48
CA LEU A 107 39.35 -27.25 -1.59
C LEU A 107 40.09 -26.15 -2.39
N ILE A 108 39.78 -25.99 -3.67
CA ILE A 108 40.51 -25.07 -4.57
C ILE A 108 40.38 -23.60 -4.16
N GLU A 109 39.25 -23.19 -3.59
CA GLU A 109 39.03 -21.81 -3.11
C GLU A 109 39.44 -21.63 -1.64
N GLN A 110 39.76 -22.71 -0.93
CA GLN A 110 40.07 -22.64 0.50
C GLN A 110 41.48 -22.06 0.73
N ASN A 111 41.59 -20.92 1.40
CA ASN A 111 42.88 -20.32 1.77
C ASN A 111 42.89 -19.96 3.26
N PRO A 112 43.73 -20.58 4.12
CA PRO A 112 44.76 -21.58 3.81
C PRO A 112 44.19 -22.96 3.43
N VAL A 113 44.90 -23.71 2.58
CA VAL A 113 44.56 -25.11 2.24
C VAL A 113 45.47 -26.09 2.96
N LEU A 114 44.91 -27.20 3.45
CA LEU A 114 45.68 -28.27 4.09
C LEU A 114 45.91 -29.42 3.11
N ILE A 115 47.17 -29.73 2.80
CA ILE A 115 47.55 -30.84 1.92
C ILE A 115 48.26 -31.95 2.69
N THR A 116 48.00 -33.21 2.33
CA THR A 116 48.71 -34.37 2.89
C THR A 116 49.83 -34.79 1.94
N MET A 117 51.04 -34.96 2.48
CA MET A 117 52.24 -35.32 1.73
C MET A 117 52.33 -36.83 1.50
N ASP A 118 51.69 -37.34 0.46
CA ASP A 118 51.70 -38.74 0.03
C ASP A 118 52.51 -39.00 -1.24
N MET A 119 52.86 -37.93 -1.97
CA MET A 119 53.74 -37.89 -3.14
C MET A 119 54.35 -36.49 -3.30
N ASP A 120 55.29 -36.32 -4.24
CA ASP A 120 55.72 -34.98 -4.67
C ASP A 120 54.49 -34.21 -5.22
N LYS A 121 54.30 -32.97 -4.78
CA LYS A 121 53.15 -32.11 -5.11
C LYS A 121 53.55 -30.96 -6.03
N GLU A 122 52.76 -30.72 -7.07
CA GLU A 122 52.81 -29.51 -7.89
C GLU A 122 51.58 -28.65 -7.60
N ILE A 123 51.79 -27.48 -7.02
CA ILE A 123 50.72 -26.56 -6.59
C ILE A 123 50.78 -25.29 -7.44
N THR A 124 49.64 -24.86 -7.95
CA THR A 124 49.50 -23.58 -8.63
C THR A 124 48.65 -22.65 -7.78
N ALA A 125 49.10 -21.41 -7.56
CA ALA A 125 48.28 -20.37 -6.94
C ALA A 125 47.93 -19.33 -8.01
N THR A 126 46.63 -19.05 -8.15
CA THR A 126 46.11 -18.10 -9.15
C THR A 126 45.65 -16.81 -8.46
N PHE A 127 46.11 -15.70 -8.99
CA PHE A 127 45.81 -14.34 -8.56
C PHE A 127 45.32 -13.51 -9.75
N VAL A 128 44.34 -12.64 -9.54
CA VAL A 128 43.85 -11.63 -10.50
C VAL A 128 44.00 -10.23 -9.89
N GLU A 129 44.05 -9.20 -10.73
CA GLU A 129 44.04 -7.81 -10.25
C GLU A 129 42.68 -7.52 -9.57
N GLU A 130 42.67 -6.75 -8.48
CA GLU A 130 41.43 -6.31 -7.84
C GLU A 130 40.53 -5.53 -8.81
N LEU A 131 39.22 -5.69 -8.68
CA LEU A 131 38.27 -4.82 -9.37
C LEU A 131 38.38 -3.38 -8.84
N ILE A 132 38.44 -2.41 -9.75
CA ILE A 132 38.43 -0.98 -9.45
C ILE A 132 37.29 -0.35 -10.26
N LEU A 133 36.34 0.24 -9.53
CA LEU A 133 35.21 0.97 -10.08
C LEU A 133 35.41 2.46 -9.84
N SER A 134 35.13 3.26 -10.86
CA SER A 134 35.03 4.71 -10.74
C SER A 134 33.95 5.20 -11.69
N ALA A 135 33.18 6.20 -11.28
CA ALA A 135 32.10 6.73 -12.10
C ALA A 135 32.11 8.26 -12.12
N ILE A 136 31.54 8.83 -13.17
CA ILE A 136 31.28 10.27 -13.30
C ILE A 136 29.77 10.45 -13.49
N ALA A 137 29.11 11.03 -12.49
CA ALA A 137 27.72 11.43 -12.60
C ALA A 137 27.58 12.81 -13.27
N THR A 138 26.68 12.90 -14.24
CA THR A 138 26.20 14.18 -14.77
C THR A 138 24.85 14.49 -14.11
N PRO A 139 24.72 15.63 -13.41
CA PRO A 139 23.48 16.01 -12.75
C PRO A 139 22.31 16.15 -13.74
N ALA A 140 21.10 15.84 -13.28
CA ALA A 140 19.90 16.22 -14.01
C ALA A 140 19.69 17.74 -13.94
N THR A 141 19.09 18.31 -14.99
CA THR A 141 18.84 19.76 -15.06
C THR A 141 17.82 20.26 -14.04
N CYS A 142 16.93 19.40 -13.56
CA CYS A 142 15.86 19.70 -12.62
C CYS A 142 15.54 18.46 -11.78
N SER A 143 15.05 18.63 -10.55
CA SER A 143 14.78 17.52 -9.63
C SER A 143 13.71 16.53 -10.08
N ASN A 144 12.90 16.88 -11.10
CA ASN A 144 11.85 16.04 -11.67
C ASN A 144 12.06 15.73 -13.16
N LEU A 145 13.29 15.86 -13.69
CA LEU A 145 13.60 15.57 -15.09
C LEU A 145 14.61 14.42 -15.23
N GLU A 146 14.28 13.44 -16.05
CA GLU A 146 15.10 12.27 -16.41
C GLU A 146 16.16 12.61 -17.46
N ASN A 147 17.14 13.43 -17.10
CA ASN A 147 18.24 13.76 -18.02
C ASN A 147 19.63 13.78 -17.38
N GLY A 148 19.75 13.20 -16.18
CA GLY A 148 21.04 12.81 -15.60
C GLY A 148 21.63 11.59 -16.32
N SER A 149 22.91 11.32 -16.06
CA SER A 149 23.60 10.14 -16.60
C SER A 149 24.78 9.71 -15.71
N ILE A 150 25.15 8.44 -15.76
CA ILE A 150 26.34 7.90 -15.11
C ILE A 150 27.25 7.29 -16.17
N ASP A 151 28.50 7.75 -16.22
CA ASP A 151 29.59 7.18 -17.03
C ASP A 151 30.47 6.33 -16.10
N LEU A 152 30.37 5.00 -16.21
CA LEU A 152 31.07 4.04 -15.36
C LEU A 152 32.36 3.60 -16.05
N THR A 153 33.46 3.56 -15.29
CA THR A 153 34.73 3.02 -15.74
C THR A 153 35.16 1.88 -14.82
N VAL A 154 35.24 0.68 -15.39
CA VAL A 154 35.73 -0.53 -14.73
C VAL A 154 37.17 -0.84 -15.17
N SER A 155 38.02 -1.20 -14.21
CA SER A 155 39.37 -1.72 -14.49
C SER A 155 39.78 -2.79 -13.48
N GLY A 156 40.74 -3.64 -13.84
CA GLY A 156 41.14 -4.79 -13.00
C GLY A 156 40.27 -6.04 -13.26
N GLY A 157 40.33 -7.05 -12.39
CA GLY A 157 39.66 -8.33 -12.63
C GLY A 157 40.17 -9.07 -13.86
N SER A 158 39.36 -9.99 -14.38
CA SER A 158 39.67 -10.77 -15.57
C SER A 158 38.42 -11.16 -16.36
N GLY A 159 38.50 -11.03 -17.69
CA GLY A 159 37.46 -11.51 -18.60
C GLY A 159 36.49 -10.41 -19.03
N VAL A 160 35.23 -10.78 -19.20
CA VAL A 160 34.09 -9.88 -19.49
C VAL A 160 33.40 -9.57 -18.16
N TYR A 161 32.89 -8.34 -18.00
CA TYR A 161 32.16 -7.92 -16.81
C TYR A 161 30.66 -8.02 -17.03
N THR A 162 29.92 -8.35 -15.98
CA THR A 162 28.47 -8.19 -15.87
C THR A 162 28.17 -7.03 -14.93
N TYR A 163 27.10 -6.31 -15.22
CA TYR A 163 26.65 -5.12 -14.48
C TYR A 163 25.21 -5.37 -14.03
N ASP A 164 24.91 -4.93 -12.81
CA ASP A 164 23.60 -5.06 -12.16
C ASP A 164 23.35 -3.77 -11.35
N TRP A 165 22.40 -2.95 -11.78
CA TRP A 165 22.04 -1.67 -11.18
C TRP A 165 20.76 -1.77 -10.32
N ASP A 166 20.80 -1.22 -9.12
CA ASP A 166 19.75 -1.32 -8.10
C ASP A 166 18.42 -0.58 -8.38
N ASN A 167 18.24 0.05 -9.55
CA ASN A 167 17.16 1.01 -9.78
C ASN A 167 16.74 1.17 -11.27
N ASP A 168 16.84 0.11 -12.09
CA ASP A 168 16.58 0.19 -13.54
C ASP A 168 15.09 0.09 -13.96
N LEU A 169 14.13 0.14 -13.01
CA LEU A 169 12.69 0.08 -13.27
C LEU A 169 12.22 -1.19 -14.00
N ILE A 170 12.91 -2.32 -13.86
CA ILE A 170 12.40 -3.64 -14.27
C ILE A 170 12.73 -4.64 -13.15
N GLY A 171 11.78 -5.53 -12.84
CA GLY A 171 11.84 -6.42 -11.68
C GLY A 171 13.16 -7.20 -11.53
N LEU A 172 13.52 -7.41 -10.26
CA LEU A 172 14.58 -8.28 -9.78
C LEU A 172 14.66 -9.56 -10.63
N TYR A 173 15.84 -9.81 -11.22
CA TYR A 173 16.20 -10.87 -12.18
C TYR A 173 15.86 -10.61 -13.66
N ASP A 174 16.47 -9.58 -14.27
CA ASP A 174 16.67 -9.63 -15.72
C ASP A 174 17.71 -10.73 -16.05
N GLU A 175 17.37 -11.63 -16.99
CA GLU A 175 18.34 -12.57 -17.55
C GLU A 175 19.35 -11.87 -18.49
N THR A 176 19.22 -10.56 -18.71
CA THR A 176 20.14 -9.75 -19.51
C THR A 176 21.00 -8.80 -18.65
N PRO A 177 22.34 -8.78 -18.82
CA PRO A 177 23.19 -7.87 -18.05
C PRO A 177 22.94 -6.42 -18.44
N ASP A 178 22.96 -5.53 -17.44
CA ASP A 178 22.83 -4.11 -17.67
C ASP A 178 23.95 -3.55 -18.54
N THR A 179 23.66 -2.39 -19.14
CA THR A 179 24.70 -1.61 -19.79
C THR A 179 25.63 -0.97 -18.77
N GLU A 180 26.92 -0.89 -19.11
CA GLU A 180 27.96 -0.25 -18.28
C GLU A 180 27.59 1.20 -17.90
N ASP A 181 27.04 1.96 -18.85
CA ASP A 181 26.66 3.36 -18.67
C ASP A 181 25.14 3.52 -18.59
N LEU A 182 24.67 4.41 -17.71
CA LEU A 182 23.25 4.75 -17.59
C LEU A 182 22.96 6.18 -18.06
N SER A 183 21.77 6.39 -18.63
CA SER A 183 21.32 7.70 -19.13
C SER A 183 19.82 7.88 -18.94
N ASN A 184 19.36 9.14 -18.93
CA ASN A 184 17.98 9.53 -18.62
C ASN A 184 17.59 9.22 -17.17
N LEU A 185 18.48 9.54 -16.24
CA LEU A 185 18.30 9.27 -14.81
C LEU A 185 17.67 10.47 -14.09
N LEU A 186 16.82 10.16 -13.11
CA LEU A 186 16.38 11.12 -12.10
C LEU A 186 17.51 11.35 -11.07
N PRO A 187 17.45 12.45 -10.30
CA PRO A 187 18.33 12.62 -9.16
C PRO A 187 18.04 11.60 -8.07
N ASP A 188 18.93 10.63 -7.92
CA ASP A 188 18.86 9.58 -6.89
C ASP A 188 20.26 8.96 -6.67
N ILE A 189 20.33 8.00 -5.75
CA ILE A 189 21.50 7.16 -5.53
C ILE A 189 21.31 5.86 -6.32
N TYR A 190 22.28 5.58 -7.21
CA TYR A 190 22.34 4.37 -8.02
C TYR A 190 23.53 3.53 -7.58
N THR A 191 23.30 2.26 -7.26
CA THR A 191 24.32 1.27 -6.92
C THR A 191 24.48 0.27 -8.04
N VAL A 192 25.71 0.08 -8.49
CA VAL A 192 26.07 -0.99 -9.43
C VAL A 192 26.84 -2.08 -8.71
N ILE A 193 26.53 -3.33 -9.00
CA ILE A 193 27.36 -4.50 -8.72
C ILE A 193 28.02 -4.91 -10.05
N VAL A 194 29.35 -4.95 -10.05
CA VAL A 194 30.12 -5.42 -11.20
C VAL A 194 30.81 -6.72 -10.83
N GLU A 195 30.60 -7.76 -11.63
CA GLU A 195 31.22 -9.08 -11.47
C GLU A 195 32.07 -9.43 -12.70
N ASP A 196 33.23 -10.04 -12.48
CA ASP A 196 34.09 -10.55 -13.57
C ASP A 196 33.82 -12.03 -13.90
N GLU A 197 34.45 -12.55 -14.96
CA GLU A 197 34.25 -13.94 -15.42
C GLU A 197 34.71 -15.00 -14.39
N ASN A 198 35.46 -14.62 -13.35
CA ASN A 198 35.91 -15.52 -12.28
C ASN A 198 35.10 -15.37 -10.99
N GLY A 199 34.02 -14.60 -11.00
CA GLY A 199 33.16 -14.37 -9.83
C GLY A 199 33.68 -13.33 -8.84
N LEU A 200 34.63 -12.48 -9.25
CA LEU A 200 35.09 -11.37 -8.42
C LEU A 200 34.10 -10.21 -8.57
N SER A 201 33.30 -9.95 -7.54
CA SER A 201 32.33 -8.85 -7.52
C SER A 201 32.81 -7.63 -6.72
N LYS A 202 32.34 -6.44 -7.10
CA LYS A 202 32.52 -5.19 -6.37
C LYS A 202 31.32 -4.29 -6.59
N SER A 203 30.90 -3.56 -5.55
CA SER A 203 29.84 -2.57 -5.65
C SER A 203 30.35 -1.13 -5.60
N LEU A 204 29.60 -0.21 -6.21
CA LEU A 204 29.81 1.23 -6.13
C LEU A 204 28.45 1.94 -6.13
N SER A 205 28.24 2.85 -5.17
CA SER A 205 27.07 3.75 -5.15
C SER A 205 27.45 5.14 -5.70
N ILE A 206 26.61 5.69 -6.55
CA ILE A 206 26.80 6.94 -7.28
C ILE A 206 25.56 7.82 -7.08
N GLU A 207 25.77 9.04 -6.60
CA GLU A 207 24.70 10.04 -6.48
C GLU A 207 24.58 10.85 -7.78
N VAL A 208 23.41 10.79 -8.42
CA VAL A 208 23.00 11.73 -9.47
C VAL A 208 22.28 12.89 -8.78
N THR A 209 22.80 14.10 -8.92
CA THR A 209 22.22 15.30 -8.28
C THR A 209 21.34 16.09 -9.25
N ALA A 210 20.58 17.07 -8.74
CA ALA A 210 19.86 18.04 -9.54
C ALA A 210 20.59 19.39 -9.58
N GLU A 211 20.68 20.04 -10.74
CA GLU A 211 21.17 21.42 -10.82
C GLU A 211 20.16 22.44 -10.24
N GLN A 212 18.86 22.13 -10.31
CA GLN A 212 17.76 22.97 -9.84
C GLN A 212 16.67 22.13 -9.16
N GLN A 213 15.99 22.74 -8.19
CA GLN A 213 14.87 22.13 -7.48
C GLN A 213 13.56 22.57 -8.12
N ALA A 214 12.69 21.63 -8.46
CA ALA A 214 11.34 21.92 -8.94
C ALA A 214 10.54 22.55 -7.79
N VAL A 215 9.83 23.64 -8.09
CA VAL A 215 8.98 24.33 -7.11
C VAL A 215 7.57 24.41 -7.66
N ALA A 216 6.58 24.44 -6.76
CA ALA A 216 5.18 24.63 -7.13
C ALA A 216 4.94 26.08 -7.56
N TRP A 217 4.34 26.24 -8.73
CA TRP A 217 3.86 27.51 -9.27
C TRP A 217 2.34 27.53 -9.26
N TYR A 218 1.75 28.54 -8.65
CA TYR A 218 0.32 28.76 -8.52
C TYR A 218 -0.12 29.77 -9.58
N LEU A 219 -1.11 29.42 -10.40
CA LEU A 219 -1.69 30.34 -11.39
C LEU A 219 -2.66 31.28 -10.68
N ASP A 220 -2.29 32.56 -10.58
CA ASP A 220 -3.03 33.70 -10.02
C ASP A 220 -2.92 34.85 -11.03
N SER A 221 -3.72 34.78 -12.09
CA SER A 221 -3.59 35.68 -13.23
C SER A 221 -4.20 37.07 -12.97
N ASP A 222 -5.11 37.21 -12.01
CA ASP A 222 -5.76 38.48 -11.67
C ASP A 222 -5.24 39.15 -10.38
N GLY A 223 -4.48 38.43 -9.55
CA GLY A 223 -3.75 38.92 -8.39
C GLY A 223 -4.57 39.01 -7.10
N ASP A 224 -5.62 38.21 -6.95
CA ASP A 224 -6.47 38.21 -5.76
C ASP A 224 -6.00 37.30 -4.61
N ASN A 225 -4.93 36.52 -4.85
CA ASN A 225 -4.31 35.54 -3.95
C ASN A 225 -5.09 34.23 -3.77
N TYR A 226 -5.98 33.90 -4.69
CA TYR A 226 -6.47 32.55 -4.91
C TYR A 226 -5.90 32.05 -6.23
N ALA A 227 -5.81 30.74 -6.40
CA ALA A 227 -5.27 30.14 -7.61
C ALA A 227 -6.22 29.08 -8.15
N ILE A 228 -6.29 28.95 -9.47
CA ILE A 228 -7.12 27.94 -10.13
C ILE A 228 -6.39 26.63 -10.39
N SER A 229 -5.06 26.67 -10.50
CA SER A 229 -4.24 25.49 -10.79
C SER A 229 -2.80 25.63 -10.32
N THR A 230 -2.11 24.51 -10.19
CA THR A 230 -0.67 24.47 -9.91
C THR A 230 0.10 23.69 -10.95
N VAL A 231 1.37 24.07 -11.12
CA VAL A 231 2.33 23.37 -11.98
C VAL A 231 3.68 23.31 -11.28
N THR A 232 4.26 22.13 -11.14
CA THR A 232 5.57 21.93 -10.50
C THR A 232 6.68 21.86 -11.54
N THR A 233 7.51 22.90 -11.60
CA THR A 233 8.59 23.03 -12.58
C THR A 233 9.76 23.85 -12.02
N CYS A 234 10.97 23.65 -12.54
CA CYS A 234 12.12 24.48 -12.16
C CYS A 234 12.05 25.91 -12.71
N ASP A 235 11.52 26.07 -13.92
CA ASP A 235 11.37 27.37 -14.58
C ASP A 235 9.92 27.84 -14.52
N SER A 236 9.71 29.15 -14.40
CA SER A 236 8.36 29.74 -14.40
C SER A 236 7.53 29.31 -15.63
N PRO A 237 6.34 28.71 -15.45
CA PRO A 237 5.50 28.25 -16.56
C PRO A 237 5.00 29.37 -17.49
N GLY A 238 4.93 30.62 -17.01
CA GLY A 238 4.44 31.75 -17.79
C GLY A 238 4.05 32.97 -16.94
N GLU A 239 3.54 34.02 -17.60
CA GLU A 239 2.91 35.14 -16.89
C GLU A 239 1.64 34.66 -16.15
N GLY A 240 1.37 35.21 -14.96
CA GLY A 240 0.27 34.80 -14.09
C GLY A 240 0.63 33.75 -13.04
N TYR A 241 1.82 33.15 -13.12
CA TYR A 241 2.28 32.18 -12.11
C TYR A 241 3.09 32.83 -10.98
N THR A 242 2.83 32.43 -9.74
CA THR A 242 3.54 32.86 -8.53
C THR A 242 4.05 31.67 -7.72
N THR A 243 5.10 31.86 -6.92
CA THR A 243 5.63 30.84 -6.00
C THR A 243 5.08 30.97 -4.58
N ASN A 244 4.17 31.92 -4.35
CA ASN A 244 3.47 31.99 -3.07
C ASN A 244 2.46 30.85 -3.02
N VAL A 245 2.37 30.16 -1.90
CA VAL A 245 1.35 29.13 -1.69
C VAL A 245 -0.01 29.81 -1.61
N LEU A 246 -0.87 29.53 -2.58
CA LEU A 246 -2.23 30.07 -2.68
C LEU A 246 -3.27 28.92 -2.63
N PRO A 247 -4.48 29.15 -2.08
CA PRO A 247 -5.55 28.16 -2.11
C PRO A 247 -6.01 27.84 -3.54
N LEU A 248 -6.23 26.56 -3.85
CA LEU A 248 -6.64 26.07 -5.18
C LEU A 248 -8.15 26.07 -5.39
N THR A 249 -8.76 27.20 -5.07
CA THR A 249 -10.19 27.31 -4.89
C THR A 249 -10.78 28.46 -5.70
N ASP A 250 -10.00 29.06 -6.59
CA ASP A 250 -10.48 30.09 -7.51
C ASP A 250 -11.27 29.47 -8.67
N CYS A 251 -12.50 29.93 -8.88
CA CYS A 251 -13.36 29.50 -9.96
C CYS A 251 -13.29 30.40 -11.22
N ASP A 252 -12.70 31.61 -11.15
CA ASP A 252 -12.44 32.48 -12.30
C ASP A 252 -11.18 33.35 -12.10
N ASP A 253 -10.02 32.74 -12.40
CA ASP A 253 -8.68 33.35 -12.37
C ASP A 253 -8.46 34.55 -13.32
N SER A 254 -9.50 34.95 -14.08
CA SER A 254 -9.49 36.17 -14.87
C SER A 254 -10.15 37.37 -14.19
N ASN A 255 -10.77 37.16 -13.01
CA ASN A 255 -11.60 38.14 -12.33
C ASN A 255 -11.45 38.12 -10.79
N ALA A 256 -10.63 39.04 -10.28
CA ALA A 256 -10.29 39.22 -8.87
C ALA A 256 -11.45 39.49 -7.88
N THR A 257 -12.70 39.53 -8.36
CA THR A 257 -13.91 39.62 -7.52
C THR A 257 -14.65 38.29 -7.39
N VAL A 258 -14.13 37.22 -8.00
CA VAL A 258 -14.71 35.88 -8.01
C VAL A 258 -13.69 34.94 -7.39
N ASN A 259 -13.83 34.70 -6.09
CA ASN A 259 -12.97 33.82 -5.30
C ASN A 259 -13.65 33.49 -3.97
N PRO A 260 -13.23 32.45 -3.24
CA PRO A 260 -13.85 32.08 -1.96
C PRO A 260 -13.80 33.06 -0.81
N GLY A 261 -12.99 34.11 -0.94
CA GLY A 261 -13.00 35.23 0.01
C GLY A 261 -13.98 36.34 -0.37
N ALA A 262 -14.61 36.27 -1.55
CA ALA A 262 -15.53 37.27 -2.04
C ALA A 262 -16.89 37.16 -1.33
N THR A 263 -17.65 38.24 -1.40
CA THR A 263 -19.03 38.30 -0.90
C THR A 263 -19.95 38.24 -2.10
N GLU A 264 -20.95 37.36 -2.04
CA GLU A 264 -21.98 37.25 -3.07
C GLU A 264 -22.63 38.61 -3.38
N VAL A 265 -22.85 38.83 -4.68
CA VAL A 265 -23.67 39.92 -5.20
C VAL A 265 -24.61 39.35 -6.24
N ILE A 266 -25.86 39.84 -6.28
CA ILE A 266 -26.88 39.34 -7.22
C ILE A 266 -26.54 39.74 -8.67
N ASP A 267 -25.66 39.00 -9.31
CA ASP A 267 -25.21 39.23 -10.69
C ASP A 267 -25.22 37.95 -11.56
N GLY A 268 -25.63 36.83 -10.98
CA GLY A 268 -25.72 35.53 -11.66
C GLY A 268 -24.36 34.85 -11.84
N VAL A 269 -23.34 35.29 -11.11
CA VAL A 269 -22.03 34.67 -10.98
C VAL A 269 -21.87 34.20 -9.54
N ASP A 270 -21.45 32.96 -9.35
CA ASP A 270 -20.98 32.45 -8.05
C ASP A 270 -19.70 33.22 -7.68
N ASN A 271 -19.82 34.25 -6.83
CA ASN A 271 -18.67 35.11 -6.53
C ASN A 271 -17.74 34.49 -5.49
N ASN A 272 -18.27 33.70 -4.57
CA ASN A 272 -17.56 33.05 -3.48
C ASN A 272 -17.12 31.61 -3.83
N CYS A 273 -17.34 31.16 -5.07
CA CYS A 273 -16.96 29.85 -5.57
C CYS A 273 -17.40 28.69 -4.66
N ASP A 274 -18.54 28.80 -3.97
CA ASP A 274 -19.07 27.75 -3.09
C ASP A 274 -19.98 26.74 -3.82
N GLY A 275 -20.15 26.94 -5.14
CA GLY A 275 -20.94 26.08 -6.01
C GLY A 275 -22.42 26.44 -6.04
N THR A 276 -22.83 27.47 -5.31
CA THR A 276 -24.15 28.08 -5.42
C THR A 276 -24.06 29.47 -6.04
N ILE A 277 -25.11 29.86 -6.77
CA ILE A 277 -25.15 31.18 -7.44
C ILE A 277 -26.10 32.05 -6.62
N ASP A 278 -25.62 33.21 -6.18
CA ASP A 278 -26.37 34.23 -5.47
C ASP A 278 -27.07 33.70 -4.18
N GLU A 279 -26.39 32.88 -3.37
CA GLU A 279 -26.93 32.34 -2.13
C GLU A 279 -26.92 33.35 -0.96
N GLY A 280 -27.74 33.08 0.06
CA GLY A 280 -27.92 33.98 1.20
C GLY A 280 -28.88 35.15 0.96
N PHE A 281 -29.34 35.35 -0.28
CA PHE A 281 -30.45 36.26 -0.60
C PHE A 281 -31.76 35.48 -0.60
N THR A 282 -32.67 35.83 0.30
CA THR A 282 -33.99 35.19 0.38
C THR A 282 -35.02 36.17 -0.17
N ASP A 283 -35.38 36.03 -1.43
CA ASP A 283 -36.56 36.70 -2.00
C ASP A 283 -37.81 35.97 -1.49
N ALA A 284 -38.32 36.42 -0.33
CA ALA A 284 -39.35 35.69 0.39
C ALA A 284 -40.77 35.84 -0.20
N ASP A 285 -40.98 36.77 -1.13
CA ASP A 285 -42.25 36.95 -1.84
C ASP A 285 -42.19 36.72 -3.37
N GLY A 286 -40.99 36.57 -3.94
CA GLY A 286 -40.73 36.15 -5.31
C GLY A 286 -40.73 37.27 -6.34
N ASP A 287 -40.47 38.52 -5.96
CA ASP A 287 -40.54 39.70 -6.84
C ASP A 287 -39.21 40.08 -7.54
N GLY A 288 -38.13 39.39 -7.16
CA GLY A 288 -36.78 39.61 -7.68
C GLY A 288 -35.95 40.65 -6.93
N TYR A 289 -36.45 41.17 -5.80
CA TYR A 289 -35.71 42.00 -4.85
C TYR A 289 -35.61 41.26 -3.49
N ALA A 290 -34.61 41.58 -2.69
CA ALA A 290 -34.37 40.93 -1.40
C ALA A 290 -34.21 41.98 -0.29
N ALA A 291 -34.66 41.65 0.93
CA ALA A 291 -34.64 42.53 2.11
C ALA A 291 -33.31 43.24 2.37
N GLU A 292 -32.19 42.56 2.12
CA GLU A 292 -30.85 43.05 2.46
C GLU A 292 -30.29 44.05 1.45
N VAL A 293 -30.88 44.16 0.25
CA VAL A 293 -30.37 45.01 -0.83
C VAL A 293 -31.11 46.34 -0.88
N ASP A 294 -32.40 46.33 -1.23
CA ASP A 294 -33.22 47.55 -1.35
C ASP A 294 -34.75 47.27 -1.24
N ASP A 295 -35.17 46.06 -0.84
CA ASP A 295 -36.59 45.77 -0.59
C ASP A 295 -37.01 46.22 0.82
N CYS A 296 -37.91 47.20 0.88
CA CYS A 296 -38.42 47.74 2.14
C CYS A 296 -39.52 46.89 2.78
N ASN A 297 -40.05 45.87 2.08
CA ASN A 297 -40.94 44.84 2.62
C ASN A 297 -40.91 43.52 1.83
N ASP A 298 -39.88 42.72 2.11
CA ASP A 298 -39.57 41.36 1.60
C ASP A 298 -40.60 40.25 1.89
N THR A 299 -41.85 40.61 2.19
CA THR A 299 -42.95 39.65 2.33
C THR A 299 -44.15 40.02 1.46
N ASP A 300 -44.02 41.07 0.66
CA ASP A 300 -45.05 41.63 -0.19
C ASP A 300 -44.49 42.09 -1.55
N VAL A 301 -44.68 41.23 -2.55
CA VAL A 301 -44.28 41.36 -3.98
C VAL A 301 -44.63 42.70 -4.66
N ALA A 302 -45.48 43.51 -4.02
CA ALA A 302 -45.92 44.81 -4.51
C ALA A 302 -45.11 46.00 -3.96
N ILE A 303 -44.21 45.78 -3.01
CA ILE A 303 -43.41 46.82 -2.35
C ILE A 303 -41.94 46.54 -2.64
N ASN A 304 -41.37 47.21 -3.64
CA ASN A 304 -39.98 47.05 -4.04
C ASN A 304 -39.49 48.27 -4.85
N PRO A 305 -38.17 48.46 -5.04
CA PRO A 305 -37.60 49.57 -5.80
C PRO A 305 -38.09 49.76 -7.24
N GLY A 306 -38.66 48.71 -7.84
CA GLY A 306 -39.24 48.74 -9.18
C GLY A 306 -40.74 49.08 -9.21
N ALA A 307 -41.40 49.14 -8.04
CA ALA A 307 -42.82 49.39 -7.92
C ALA A 307 -43.17 50.85 -8.23
N THR A 308 -44.44 51.08 -8.58
CA THR A 308 -44.99 52.42 -8.79
C THR A 308 -45.76 52.81 -7.55
N GLU A 309 -45.50 54.01 -7.01
CA GLU A 309 -46.22 54.55 -5.86
C GLU A 309 -47.74 54.53 -6.05
N ILE A 310 -48.42 54.06 -5.00
CA ILE A 310 -49.87 54.10 -4.87
C ILE A 310 -50.20 54.79 -3.53
N PHE A 311 -51.32 55.49 -3.45
CA PHE A 311 -51.68 56.28 -2.27
C PHE A 311 -52.25 55.40 -1.15
N ASP A 312 -51.38 54.68 -0.46
CA ASP A 312 -51.74 53.74 0.61
C ASP A 312 -51.03 54.04 1.94
N GLY A 313 -50.20 55.08 2.00
CA GLY A 313 -49.44 55.45 3.18
C GLY A 313 -48.19 54.59 3.42
N VAL A 314 -47.83 53.76 2.45
CA VAL A 314 -46.61 52.95 2.38
C VAL A 314 -45.70 53.56 1.32
N ASP A 315 -44.39 53.37 1.47
CA ASP A 315 -43.40 53.72 0.46
C ASP A 315 -43.26 52.49 -0.44
N ASN A 316 -44.06 52.39 -1.50
CA ASN A 316 -44.15 51.17 -2.30
C ASN A 316 -42.89 50.97 -3.16
N ASN A 317 -42.24 52.06 -3.59
CA ASN A 317 -41.06 52.07 -4.44
C ASN A 317 -39.75 52.16 -3.66
N CYS A 318 -39.82 52.12 -2.33
CA CYS A 318 -38.68 52.15 -1.40
C CYS A 318 -37.70 53.32 -1.63
N ASP A 319 -38.15 54.46 -2.16
CA ASP A 319 -37.29 55.62 -2.44
C ASP A 319 -37.09 56.57 -1.24
N GLY A 320 -37.76 56.27 -0.12
CA GLY A 320 -37.69 56.99 1.14
C GLY A 320 -38.69 58.15 1.24
N THR A 321 -39.59 58.30 0.27
CA THR A 321 -40.75 59.18 0.36
C THR A 321 -42.05 58.37 0.35
N ILE A 322 -43.06 58.86 1.07
CA ILE A 322 -44.36 58.18 1.17
C ILE A 322 -45.34 58.99 0.32
N ASP A 323 -46.01 58.32 -0.61
CA ASP A 323 -47.12 58.83 -1.43
C ASP A 323 -46.79 60.11 -2.23
N GLU A 324 -45.58 60.24 -2.78
CA GLU A 324 -45.20 61.46 -3.48
C GLU A 324 -45.93 61.62 -4.82
N GLY A 325 -46.74 62.68 -4.92
CA GLY A 325 -47.47 63.01 -6.16
C GLY A 325 -48.98 63.21 -5.98
N PHE A 326 -49.52 62.93 -4.79
CA PHE A 326 -50.96 63.01 -4.50
C PHE A 326 -51.31 64.18 -3.56
N THR A 327 -52.47 64.82 -3.76
CA THR A 327 -52.95 65.94 -2.92
C THR A 327 -54.39 65.71 -2.43
N ASP A 328 -54.59 65.60 -1.10
CA ASP A 328 -55.91 65.54 -0.42
C ASP A 328 -56.27 66.96 0.09
N ALA A 329 -57.26 67.62 -0.53
CA ALA A 329 -57.54 69.03 -0.30
C ALA A 329 -58.57 69.30 0.82
N ASP A 330 -59.45 68.34 1.12
CA ASP A 330 -60.50 68.49 2.13
C ASP A 330 -60.30 67.66 3.41
N GLY A 331 -59.31 66.76 3.40
CA GLY A 331 -58.76 66.04 4.55
C GLY A 331 -59.55 64.79 4.92
N ASP A 332 -60.24 64.16 3.96
CA ASP A 332 -61.03 62.95 4.17
C ASP A 332 -60.25 61.64 3.97
N GLY A 333 -59.02 61.73 3.47
CA GLY A 333 -58.13 60.60 3.22
C GLY A 333 -58.15 60.07 1.79
N TYR A 334 -58.85 60.72 0.86
CA TYR A 334 -58.82 60.42 -0.58
C TYR A 334 -58.25 61.61 -1.36
N ALA A 335 -57.48 61.34 -2.43
CA ALA A 335 -56.86 62.38 -3.25
C ALA A 335 -57.62 62.56 -4.58
N ALA A 336 -57.71 63.80 -5.06
CA ALA A 336 -58.43 64.15 -6.30
C ALA A 336 -57.97 63.38 -7.56
N GLU A 337 -56.71 62.96 -7.57
CA GLU A 337 -56.09 62.27 -8.70
C GLU A 337 -56.33 60.75 -8.72
N LEU A 338 -56.93 60.19 -7.66
CA LEU A 338 -57.02 58.74 -7.43
C LEU A 338 -58.41 58.16 -7.14
N ASP A 339 -59.49 58.98 -7.11
CA ASP A 339 -60.92 58.59 -7.21
C ASP A 339 -61.85 59.41 -6.29
N ASP A 340 -61.37 60.50 -5.67
CA ASP A 340 -62.29 61.46 -5.05
C ASP A 340 -63.04 62.29 -6.12
N CYS A 341 -64.30 61.91 -6.34
CA CYS A 341 -65.19 62.58 -7.30
C CYS A 341 -65.59 64.01 -6.86
N ASN A 342 -65.32 64.40 -5.61
CA ASN A 342 -65.48 65.76 -5.12
C ASN A 342 -64.55 66.12 -3.93
N ASP A 343 -63.27 66.37 -4.23
CA ASP A 343 -62.16 66.84 -3.36
C ASP A 343 -62.35 68.23 -2.69
N ALA A 344 -63.60 68.63 -2.49
CA ALA A 344 -63.99 69.78 -1.69
C ALA A 344 -65.11 69.45 -0.68
N ASP A 345 -65.58 68.19 -0.64
CA ASP A 345 -66.65 67.71 0.23
C ASP A 345 -66.40 66.30 0.81
N VAL A 346 -65.78 66.28 1.99
CA VAL A 346 -65.53 65.15 2.93
C VAL A 346 -66.62 64.06 3.09
N ALA A 347 -67.84 64.27 2.56
CA ALA A 347 -68.94 63.32 2.60
C ALA A 347 -69.17 62.58 1.27
N ILE A 348 -68.44 62.94 0.22
CA ILE A 348 -68.52 62.36 -1.11
C ILE A 348 -67.11 61.88 -1.47
N ASN A 349 -66.85 60.60 -1.23
CA ASN A 349 -65.55 59.98 -1.45
C ASN A 349 -65.69 58.45 -1.54
N PRO A 350 -64.71 57.73 -2.10
CA PRO A 350 -64.67 56.26 -2.18
C PRO A 350 -65.07 55.47 -0.93
N GLY A 351 -64.89 56.03 0.27
CA GLY A 351 -65.23 55.39 1.54
C GLY A 351 -66.62 55.69 2.09
N ALA A 352 -67.42 56.52 1.42
CA ALA A 352 -68.76 56.86 1.85
C ALA A 352 -69.76 55.69 1.62
N THR A 353 -70.90 55.70 2.31
CA THR A 353 -71.97 54.71 2.12
C THR A 353 -73.10 55.30 1.29
N GLU A 354 -73.52 54.58 0.27
CA GLU A 354 -74.63 54.96 -0.60
C GLU A 354 -75.97 55.09 0.10
N ILE A 355 -76.76 56.04 -0.39
CA ILE A 355 -78.12 56.29 0.06
C ILE A 355 -78.97 56.64 -1.16
N PHE A 356 -80.14 55.99 -1.31
CA PHE A 356 -81.03 56.12 -2.49
C PHE A 356 -81.60 57.55 -2.68
N ASP A 357 -80.79 58.49 -3.17
CA ASP A 357 -81.05 59.93 -3.27
C ASP A 357 -80.64 60.59 -4.60
N GLY A 358 -79.99 59.84 -5.49
CA GLY A 358 -79.66 60.27 -6.85
C GLY A 358 -78.30 60.97 -6.99
N VAL A 359 -77.42 60.85 -5.99
CA VAL A 359 -76.03 61.31 -6.00
C VAL A 359 -75.11 60.09 -5.78
N ASP A 360 -74.01 60.06 -6.51
CA ASP A 360 -72.93 59.08 -6.34
C ASP A 360 -72.09 59.53 -5.13
N ASN A 361 -72.37 58.96 -3.96
CA ASN A 361 -71.80 59.42 -2.71
C ASN A 361 -70.46 58.76 -2.42
N ASN A 362 -70.29 57.51 -2.84
CA ASN A 362 -69.07 56.76 -2.69
C ASN A 362 -68.15 56.89 -3.91
N CYS A 363 -68.43 57.77 -4.87
CA CYS A 363 -67.58 58.04 -6.02
C CYS A 363 -67.22 56.81 -6.87
N ASP A 364 -67.99 55.73 -6.81
CA ASP A 364 -67.72 54.50 -7.58
C ASP A 364 -68.16 54.61 -9.06
N GLY A 365 -68.73 55.76 -9.43
CA GLY A 365 -69.17 56.08 -10.78
C GLY A 365 -70.59 55.60 -11.08
N THR A 366 -71.26 54.97 -10.11
CA THR A 366 -72.67 54.63 -10.14
C THR A 366 -73.47 55.47 -9.14
N ILE A 367 -74.78 55.57 -9.36
CA ILE A 367 -75.64 56.39 -8.50
C ILE A 367 -76.57 55.41 -7.80
N ASP A 368 -76.61 55.46 -6.47
CA ASP A 368 -77.50 54.69 -5.61
C ASP A 368 -77.32 53.16 -5.71
N GLU A 369 -76.10 52.67 -5.86
CA GLU A 369 -75.77 51.26 -5.90
C GLU A 369 -75.79 50.58 -4.52
N GLY A 370 -75.95 49.26 -4.52
CA GLY A 370 -76.29 48.51 -3.31
C GLY A 370 -77.80 48.48 -3.00
N PHE A 371 -78.62 49.11 -3.85
CA PHE A 371 -80.04 48.83 -4.01
C PHE A 371 -80.24 48.18 -5.37
N THR A 372 -80.44 46.86 -5.39
CA THR A 372 -80.65 46.11 -6.62
C THR A 372 -82.12 45.85 -6.80
N ASP A 373 -82.65 46.33 -7.92
CA ASP A 373 -83.84 45.82 -8.57
C ASP A 373 -83.30 44.82 -9.60
N LEU A 374 -83.03 43.58 -9.16
CA LEU A 374 -82.16 42.66 -9.92
C LEU A 374 -82.80 42.23 -11.24
N ASP A 375 -84.13 42.25 -11.29
CA ASP A 375 -84.91 41.82 -12.42
C ASP A 375 -85.53 42.97 -13.24
N ASN A 376 -85.40 44.20 -12.76
CA ASN A 376 -85.84 45.47 -13.36
C ASN A 376 -87.36 45.62 -13.49
N ASP A 377 -88.13 45.04 -12.57
CA ASP A 377 -89.58 45.20 -12.53
C ASP A 377 -90.05 46.49 -11.80
N GLY A 378 -89.11 47.18 -11.14
CA GLY A 378 -89.33 48.42 -10.38
C GLY A 378 -89.49 48.23 -8.87
N TYR A 379 -89.27 47.02 -8.37
CA TYR A 379 -89.25 46.65 -6.95
C TYR A 379 -87.85 46.14 -6.57
N ALA A 380 -87.50 46.15 -5.29
CA ALA A 380 -86.19 45.73 -4.79
C ALA A 380 -86.39 44.87 -3.54
N ALA A 381 -85.53 43.88 -3.33
CA ALA A 381 -85.63 42.88 -2.25
C ALA A 381 -85.77 43.52 -0.87
N GLU A 382 -85.07 44.62 -0.61
CA GLU A 382 -85.04 45.26 0.71
C GLU A 382 -86.32 46.07 1.02
N VAL A 383 -87.29 46.13 0.09
CA VAL A 383 -88.52 46.92 0.22
C VAL A 383 -89.81 46.06 0.27
N ASP A 384 -90.11 45.21 -0.72
CA ASP A 384 -91.35 44.36 -0.75
C ASP A 384 -91.37 43.28 -1.89
N ASP A 385 -90.22 42.86 -2.43
CA ASP A 385 -90.11 41.78 -3.44
C ASP A 385 -89.78 40.42 -2.78
N CYS A 386 -90.50 39.34 -3.12
CA CYS A 386 -90.26 38.02 -2.55
C CYS A 386 -89.24 37.18 -3.32
N ASP A 387 -88.97 37.51 -4.58
CA ASP A 387 -87.83 37.01 -5.32
C ASP A 387 -87.39 38.06 -6.35
N ASP A 388 -86.64 39.02 -5.84
CA ASP A 388 -86.05 40.17 -6.56
C ASP A 388 -85.09 39.77 -7.69
N THR A 389 -84.96 38.48 -7.99
CA THR A 389 -84.13 37.95 -9.07
C THR A 389 -84.93 37.45 -10.27
N ASP A 390 -86.25 37.41 -10.17
CA ASP A 390 -87.14 36.96 -11.22
C ASP A 390 -88.25 37.97 -11.48
N VAL A 391 -88.19 38.62 -12.65
CA VAL A 391 -89.14 39.66 -13.10
C VAL A 391 -90.58 39.14 -13.19
N ALA A 392 -90.75 37.82 -13.13
CA ALA A 392 -92.03 37.13 -13.11
C ALA A 392 -92.50 36.77 -11.69
N ILE A 393 -91.71 37.05 -10.66
CA ILE A 393 -91.97 36.79 -9.25
C ILE A 393 -91.94 38.10 -8.48
N ASN A 394 -93.09 38.77 -8.45
CA ASN A 394 -93.27 40.02 -7.74
C ASN A 394 -94.74 40.20 -7.37
N PRO A 395 -95.08 41.18 -6.52
CA PRO A 395 -96.46 41.43 -6.09
C PRO A 395 -97.48 41.73 -7.23
N GLY A 396 -97.02 41.81 -8.49
CA GLY A 396 -97.82 42.04 -9.69
C GLY A 396 -97.99 40.85 -10.66
N ALA A 397 -97.42 39.65 -10.40
CA ALA A 397 -97.31 38.54 -11.38
C ALA A 397 -98.40 37.42 -11.30
N THR A 398 -98.27 36.32 -12.07
CA THR A 398 -99.28 35.22 -12.25
C THR A 398 -98.64 33.81 -12.19
N GLU A 399 -99.23 32.86 -11.45
CA GLU A 399 -98.68 31.51 -11.13
C GLU A 399 -98.42 30.50 -12.27
N ILE A 400 -97.41 29.63 -12.08
CA ILE A 400 -97.00 28.46 -12.91
C ILE A 400 -96.78 27.18 -12.05
N PHE A 401 -96.29 26.02 -12.57
CA PHE A 401 -96.08 24.75 -11.80
C PHE A 401 -94.60 24.48 -11.58
N ASP A 402 -94.03 25.13 -10.59
CA ASP A 402 -92.59 25.13 -10.36
C ASP A 402 -92.22 24.98 -8.88
N GLY A 403 -93.21 24.88 -7.98
CA GLY A 403 -92.94 24.80 -6.54
C GLY A 403 -92.90 26.18 -5.86
N VAL A 404 -93.17 27.27 -6.58
CA VAL A 404 -92.90 28.65 -6.16
C VAL A 404 -94.20 29.48 -6.09
N ASP A 405 -94.18 30.55 -5.28
CA ASP A 405 -95.28 31.53 -5.16
C ASP A 405 -94.94 32.73 -6.04
N ASN A 406 -95.33 32.68 -7.31
CA ASN A 406 -94.88 33.65 -8.30
C ASN A 406 -95.49 35.05 -8.09
N ASN A 407 -96.52 35.25 -7.26
CA ASN A 407 -97.13 36.58 -7.06
C ASN A 407 -96.93 37.16 -5.65
N CYS A 408 -96.12 36.48 -4.83
CA CYS A 408 -95.76 36.91 -3.48
C CYS A 408 -96.96 37.08 -2.51
N ASP A 409 -98.09 36.39 -2.72
CA ASP A 409 -99.28 36.49 -1.86
C ASP A 409 -99.35 35.47 -0.71
N GLY A 410 -98.46 34.48 -0.72
CA GLY A 410 -98.26 33.45 0.29
C GLY A 410 -98.83 32.07 -0.05
N THR A 411 -99.16 31.78 -1.32
CA THR A 411 -99.64 30.46 -1.78
C THR A 411 -98.91 29.95 -3.04
N MET A 412 -98.53 28.66 -3.07
CA MET A 412 -97.72 28.06 -4.16
C MET A 412 -98.58 27.21 -5.13
N ASP A 413 -98.35 27.37 -6.43
CA ASP A 413 -98.71 26.48 -7.56
C ASP A 413 -100.17 26.02 -7.70
N GLU A 414 -101.15 26.92 -7.62
CA GLU A 414 -102.54 26.50 -7.84
C GLU A 414 -102.86 26.08 -9.29
N GLY A 415 -102.64 24.81 -9.69
CA GLY A 415 -103.08 24.37 -11.03
C GLY A 415 -102.78 22.97 -11.63
N PHE A 416 -101.90 22.10 -11.09
CA PHE A 416 -101.34 20.93 -11.83
C PHE A 416 -101.23 19.60 -11.00
N THR A 417 -100.85 18.45 -11.61
CA THR A 417 -100.93 17.07 -11.01
C THR A 417 -99.88 16.04 -11.51
N ASP A 418 -99.14 15.38 -10.60
CA ASP A 418 -98.25 14.18 -10.74
C ASP A 418 -99.05 12.88 -10.50
N ALA A 419 -98.95 11.89 -11.40
CA ALA A 419 -99.90 10.77 -11.50
C ALA A 419 -99.48 9.47 -10.78
N ASP A 420 -98.19 9.11 -10.77
CA ASP A 420 -97.67 7.90 -10.12
C ASP A 420 -96.81 8.17 -8.88
N GLY A 421 -96.49 9.44 -8.61
CA GLY A 421 -95.94 9.93 -7.36
C GLY A 421 -94.44 9.73 -7.22
N ASP A 422 -93.71 9.61 -8.32
CA ASP A 422 -92.25 9.44 -8.32
C ASP A 422 -91.48 10.77 -8.26
N GLY A 423 -92.19 11.90 -8.42
CA GLY A 423 -91.66 13.26 -8.35
C GLY A 423 -91.42 13.92 -9.71
N TYR A 424 -91.66 13.20 -10.81
CA TYR A 424 -91.65 13.72 -12.18
C TYR A 424 -93.10 13.80 -12.71
N ALA A 425 -93.34 14.65 -13.72
CA ALA A 425 -94.66 14.82 -14.33
C ALA A 425 -94.57 14.64 -15.84
N ALA A 426 -95.57 14.00 -16.46
CA ALA A 426 -95.62 13.68 -17.89
C ALA A 426 -95.34 14.87 -18.84
N GLU A 427 -95.68 16.09 -18.45
CA GLU A 427 -95.46 17.27 -19.29
C GLU A 427 -94.03 17.85 -19.22
N VAL A 428 -93.16 17.28 -18.37
CA VAL A 428 -91.78 17.72 -18.18
C VAL A 428 -90.79 16.64 -18.65
N ASP A 429 -90.41 15.64 -17.84
CA ASP A 429 -89.24 14.76 -18.14
C ASP A 429 -89.39 13.27 -17.74
N ASP A 430 -90.62 12.75 -17.55
CA ASP A 430 -90.85 11.32 -17.27
C ASP A 430 -91.15 10.53 -18.57
N CYS A 431 -90.30 9.55 -18.91
CA CYS A 431 -90.49 8.73 -20.11
C CYS A 431 -91.64 7.71 -19.97
N ASN A 432 -92.15 7.47 -18.76
CA ASN A 432 -93.37 6.72 -18.47
C ASN A 432 -94.03 7.09 -17.12
N ASP A 433 -94.80 8.20 -17.09
CA ASP A 433 -95.59 8.79 -15.97
C ASP A 433 -96.75 7.93 -15.40
N ALA A 434 -96.63 6.62 -15.54
CA ALA A 434 -97.50 5.62 -14.92
C ALA A 434 -96.70 4.51 -14.21
N ASP A 435 -95.37 4.53 -14.26
CA ASP A 435 -94.47 3.53 -13.69
C ASP A 435 -93.25 4.16 -12.99
N VAL A 436 -93.35 4.29 -11.67
CA VAL A 436 -92.34 4.79 -10.70
C VAL A 436 -90.92 4.19 -10.83
N ALA A 437 -90.73 3.11 -11.58
CA ALA A 437 -89.44 2.43 -11.74
C ALA A 437 -88.70 2.81 -13.03
N ILE A 438 -89.30 3.61 -13.91
CA ILE A 438 -88.71 4.07 -15.16
C ILE A 438 -88.70 5.59 -15.13
N ASN A 439 -87.59 6.15 -14.68
CA ASN A 439 -87.37 7.60 -14.62
C ASN A 439 -85.86 7.90 -14.66
N PRO A 440 -85.46 9.16 -14.87
CA PRO A 440 -84.05 9.54 -14.98
C PRO A 440 -83.13 9.25 -13.76
N GLY A 441 -83.67 8.70 -12.66
CA GLY A 441 -82.96 8.45 -11.41
C GLY A 441 -82.65 6.98 -11.09
N THR A 442 -82.93 6.04 -11.99
CA THR A 442 -82.75 4.58 -11.81
C THR A 442 -81.45 4.06 -12.44
N THR A 443 -81.17 2.75 -12.40
CA THR A 443 -79.91 2.13 -12.92
C THR A 443 -80.25 0.87 -13.73
N GLU A 444 -79.54 0.65 -14.84
CA GLU A 444 -79.79 -0.41 -15.82
C GLU A 444 -79.65 -1.86 -15.33
N ILE A 445 -80.46 -2.76 -15.90
CA ILE A 445 -80.45 -4.22 -15.68
C ILE A 445 -80.66 -4.95 -17.00
N PHE A 446 -79.98 -6.08 -17.25
CA PHE A 446 -79.96 -6.81 -18.54
C PHE A 446 -81.33 -7.41 -18.93
N ASP A 447 -82.26 -6.57 -19.39
CA ASP A 447 -83.66 -6.93 -19.69
C ASP A 447 -84.22 -6.30 -20.98
N GLY A 448 -83.46 -5.43 -21.65
CA GLY A 448 -83.79 -4.86 -22.95
C GLY A 448 -84.67 -3.61 -22.92
N VAL A 449 -84.82 -2.95 -21.76
CA VAL A 449 -85.53 -1.68 -21.57
C VAL A 449 -84.56 -0.61 -21.07
N ASP A 450 -84.72 0.63 -21.54
CA ASP A 450 -84.01 1.81 -21.04
C ASP A 450 -84.72 2.27 -19.75
N ASN A 451 -84.20 1.80 -18.63
CA ASN A 451 -84.79 1.95 -17.31
C ASN A 451 -84.45 3.29 -16.67
N ASP A 452 -83.32 3.91 -17.00
CA ASP A 452 -82.91 5.24 -16.50
C ASP A 452 -83.16 6.40 -17.47
N CYS A 453 -83.92 6.14 -18.54
CA CYS A 453 -84.36 7.14 -19.52
C CYS A 453 -83.21 7.97 -20.14
N ASP A 454 -81.97 7.45 -20.19
CA ASP A 454 -80.81 8.14 -20.75
C ASP A 454 -80.66 7.98 -22.29
N GLY A 455 -81.40 7.04 -22.86
CA GLY A 455 -81.45 6.74 -24.29
C GLY A 455 -80.62 5.54 -24.75
N LEU A 456 -79.95 4.80 -23.85
CA LEU A 456 -79.20 3.56 -24.11
C LEU A 456 -79.90 2.34 -23.47
N ILE A 457 -79.51 1.12 -23.86
CA ILE A 457 -80.14 -0.13 -23.36
C ILE A 457 -79.03 -1.11 -22.96
N ASP A 458 -79.08 -1.60 -21.71
CA ASP A 458 -78.31 -2.72 -21.13
C ASP A 458 -76.77 -2.63 -21.17
N GLU A 459 -76.16 -1.46 -20.94
CA GLU A 459 -74.70 -1.34 -20.91
C GLU A 459 -74.06 -1.96 -19.63
N GLY A 460 -72.99 -2.77 -19.80
CA GLY A 460 -72.19 -3.31 -18.67
C GLY A 460 -71.88 -4.83 -18.63
N PHE A 461 -72.22 -5.63 -19.65
CA PHE A 461 -72.01 -7.10 -19.69
C PHE A 461 -71.21 -7.58 -20.94
N THR A 462 -70.31 -8.60 -20.84
CA THR A 462 -69.41 -9.07 -21.95
C THR A 462 -69.32 -10.61 -22.09
N ASP A 463 -69.40 -11.14 -23.32
CA ASP A 463 -69.27 -12.56 -23.76
C ASP A 463 -67.96 -12.69 -24.59
N LEU A 464 -67.00 -13.55 -24.16
CA LEU A 464 -65.60 -13.48 -24.60
C LEU A 464 -65.27 -14.32 -25.85
N ASP A 465 -65.88 -15.49 -26.02
CA ASP A 465 -65.67 -16.36 -27.19
C ASP A 465 -66.83 -16.33 -28.22
N ASN A 466 -67.92 -15.64 -27.90
CA ASN A 466 -69.10 -15.39 -28.72
C ASN A 466 -69.91 -16.65 -29.08
N ASP A 467 -69.91 -17.67 -28.22
CA ASP A 467 -70.76 -18.86 -28.40
C ASP A 467 -72.23 -18.62 -27.97
N GLY A 468 -72.49 -17.50 -27.29
CA GLY A 468 -73.81 -17.07 -26.82
C GLY A 468 -74.11 -17.43 -25.36
N TYR A 469 -73.14 -18.01 -24.65
CA TYR A 469 -73.09 -18.16 -23.20
C TYR A 469 -71.99 -17.23 -22.65
N ALA A 470 -72.15 -16.71 -21.43
CA ALA A 470 -71.15 -15.86 -20.79
C ALA A 470 -70.72 -16.50 -19.46
N ALA A 471 -69.46 -16.32 -19.07
CA ALA A 471 -68.86 -16.95 -17.88
C ALA A 471 -69.72 -16.85 -16.60
N GLU A 472 -70.44 -15.76 -16.38
CA GLU A 472 -71.29 -15.57 -15.21
C GLU A 472 -72.64 -16.32 -15.26
N VAL A 473 -72.92 -17.09 -16.34
CA VAL A 473 -74.21 -17.76 -16.62
C VAL A 473 -74.07 -19.19 -17.23
N ASP A 474 -73.13 -20.01 -16.73
CA ASP A 474 -72.98 -21.48 -16.92
C ASP A 474 -72.18 -22.00 -18.15
N ASP A 475 -71.18 -21.26 -18.65
CA ASP A 475 -70.15 -21.80 -19.57
C ASP A 475 -68.97 -22.42 -18.77
N CYS A 476 -68.62 -23.69 -19.03
CA CYS A 476 -67.52 -24.38 -18.34
C CYS A 476 -66.13 -24.07 -18.93
N ASN A 477 -66.06 -23.42 -20.10
CA ASN A 477 -64.84 -22.82 -20.66
C ASN A 477 -65.16 -21.68 -21.65
N ASP A 478 -65.40 -20.47 -21.12
CA ASP A 478 -65.74 -19.21 -21.83
C ASP A 478 -64.64 -18.67 -22.79
N ALA A 479 -63.64 -19.50 -23.10
CA ALA A 479 -62.58 -19.25 -24.06
C ALA A 479 -62.54 -20.27 -25.21
N ASP A 480 -63.41 -21.30 -25.19
CA ASP A 480 -63.48 -22.37 -26.19
C ASP A 480 -64.91 -22.75 -26.59
N VAL A 481 -65.34 -22.23 -27.75
CA VAL A 481 -66.63 -22.47 -28.42
C VAL A 481 -67.02 -23.96 -28.59
N ALA A 482 -66.08 -24.90 -28.47
CA ALA A 482 -66.34 -26.33 -28.63
C ALA A 482 -66.71 -27.05 -27.32
N ILE A 483 -66.62 -26.37 -26.18
CA ILE A 483 -66.91 -26.94 -24.86
C ILE A 483 -68.02 -26.11 -24.23
N ASN A 484 -69.26 -26.55 -24.42
CA ASN A 484 -70.44 -25.94 -23.81
C ASN A 484 -71.54 -26.99 -23.61
N PRO A 485 -72.59 -26.68 -22.84
CA PRO A 485 -73.68 -27.61 -22.54
C PRO A 485 -74.47 -28.17 -23.74
N GLY A 486 -74.14 -27.76 -24.98
CA GLY A 486 -74.82 -28.15 -26.22
C GLY A 486 -74.14 -29.24 -27.06
N THR A 487 -72.99 -29.79 -26.65
CA THR A 487 -72.14 -30.71 -27.46
C THR A 487 -72.34 -32.21 -27.12
N THR A 488 -71.59 -33.16 -27.71
CA THR A 488 -71.76 -34.63 -27.53
C THR A 488 -70.39 -35.32 -27.39
N GLU A 489 -70.27 -36.27 -26.46
CA GLU A 489 -69.01 -36.95 -26.09
C GLU A 489 -68.34 -37.77 -27.22
N ILE A 490 -67.01 -37.76 -27.21
CA ILE A 490 -66.10 -38.56 -28.03
C ILE A 490 -65.01 -39.14 -27.12
N LEU A 491 -64.45 -40.34 -27.43
CA LEU A 491 -63.47 -41.04 -26.60
C LEU A 491 -62.10 -40.30 -26.55
N ASP A 492 -62.05 -39.16 -25.85
CA ASP A 492 -60.92 -38.22 -25.80
C ASP A 492 -60.51 -37.79 -24.37
N GLY A 493 -61.27 -38.19 -23.34
CA GLY A 493 -60.95 -37.92 -21.94
C GLY A 493 -61.36 -36.54 -21.41
N VAL A 494 -62.09 -35.72 -22.18
CA VAL A 494 -62.65 -34.43 -21.77
C VAL A 494 -64.18 -34.54 -21.66
N ASP A 495 -64.80 -33.83 -20.71
CA ASP A 495 -66.26 -33.70 -20.66
C ASP A 495 -66.68 -32.59 -21.63
N ASN A 496 -66.88 -32.95 -22.91
CA ASN A 496 -67.11 -31.96 -23.95
C ASN A 496 -68.44 -31.22 -23.74
N ASN A 497 -69.43 -31.87 -23.13
CA ASN A 497 -70.79 -31.34 -23.01
C ASN A 497 -71.13 -30.74 -21.62
N CYS A 498 -70.13 -30.56 -20.76
CA CYS A 498 -70.25 -29.97 -19.44
C CYS A 498 -71.33 -30.65 -18.53
N ASP A 499 -71.61 -31.95 -18.67
CA ASP A 499 -72.58 -32.68 -17.84
C ASP A 499 -72.01 -33.37 -16.60
N GLY A 500 -70.68 -33.41 -16.49
CA GLY A 500 -69.91 -33.92 -15.37
C GLY A 500 -69.44 -35.38 -15.50
N THR A 501 -69.55 -36.02 -16.68
CA THR A 501 -69.05 -37.38 -16.94
C THR A 501 -68.18 -37.48 -18.20
N ILE A 502 -67.18 -38.38 -18.18
CA ILE A 502 -66.19 -38.55 -19.26
C ILE A 502 -66.39 -39.94 -19.93
N ASP A 503 -66.53 -39.97 -21.26
CA ASP A 503 -66.42 -41.13 -22.18
C ASP A 503 -67.34 -42.38 -21.99
N GLU A 504 -68.64 -42.23 -21.74
CA GLU A 504 -69.52 -43.39 -21.54
C GLU A 504 -69.96 -44.14 -22.83
N GLY A 505 -69.64 -45.46 -22.97
CA GLY A 505 -70.22 -46.32 -24.04
C GLY A 505 -69.46 -47.53 -24.63
N PHE A 506 -68.22 -47.85 -24.23
CA PHE A 506 -67.33 -48.83 -24.91
C PHE A 506 -66.84 -49.99 -23.97
N THR A 507 -66.50 -51.20 -24.48
CA THR A 507 -65.93 -52.35 -23.70
C THR A 507 -64.90 -53.18 -24.49
N ASP A 508 -63.80 -53.52 -23.84
CA ASP A 508 -62.55 -54.13 -24.37
C ASP A 508 -62.08 -55.26 -23.40
N LEU A 509 -61.77 -56.46 -23.90
CA LEU A 509 -61.75 -57.71 -23.10
C LEU A 509 -60.36 -58.07 -22.53
N ASP A 510 -59.28 -57.79 -23.24
CA ASP A 510 -57.90 -57.87 -22.74
C ASP A 510 -57.32 -56.49 -22.36
N ASN A 511 -58.09 -55.42 -22.58
CA ASN A 511 -57.83 -54.02 -22.19
C ASN A 511 -56.70 -53.36 -23.00
N ASP A 512 -56.62 -53.64 -24.31
CA ASP A 512 -55.59 -53.09 -25.22
C ASP A 512 -56.06 -51.86 -26.02
N GLY A 513 -57.31 -51.42 -25.83
CA GLY A 513 -57.96 -50.32 -26.52
C GLY A 513 -58.67 -50.70 -27.81
N TYR A 514 -58.53 -51.95 -28.27
CA TYR A 514 -59.16 -52.48 -29.47
C TYR A 514 -60.19 -53.56 -29.10
N ALA A 515 -61.45 -53.33 -29.47
CA ALA A 515 -62.50 -54.30 -29.19
C ALA A 515 -62.71 -55.28 -30.37
N ALA A 516 -62.93 -56.57 -30.07
CA ALA A 516 -63.19 -57.66 -31.03
C ALA A 516 -64.21 -57.40 -32.15
N GLU A 517 -65.19 -56.50 -31.98
CA GLU A 517 -66.16 -56.17 -33.04
C GLU A 517 -65.68 -55.15 -34.07
N VAL A 518 -64.48 -54.58 -33.90
CA VAL A 518 -63.87 -53.65 -34.85
C VAL A 518 -62.77 -54.35 -35.66
N ASP A 519 -61.56 -54.60 -35.12
CA ASP A 519 -60.47 -55.16 -35.93
C ASP A 519 -59.46 -56.11 -35.22
N ASP A 520 -59.57 -56.47 -33.93
CA ASP A 520 -58.58 -57.34 -33.25
C ASP A 520 -58.60 -58.83 -33.70
N CYS A 521 -57.44 -59.38 -34.13
CA CYS A 521 -57.32 -60.78 -34.55
C CYS A 521 -57.07 -61.79 -33.40
N ASN A 522 -56.76 -61.32 -32.19
CA ASN A 522 -56.69 -62.16 -30.99
C ASN A 522 -57.03 -61.39 -29.70
N ASP A 523 -58.33 -61.13 -29.50
CA ASP A 523 -59.02 -60.47 -28.35
C ASP A 523 -58.91 -61.20 -26.97
N ALA A 524 -57.82 -61.93 -26.79
CA ALA A 524 -57.39 -62.50 -25.52
C ALA A 524 -55.89 -62.27 -25.26
N ASP A 525 -55.20 -61.55 -26.16
CA ASP A 525 -53.76 -61.29 -26.16
C ASP A 525 -53.47 -59.85 -26.65
N VAL A 526 -53.37 -58.95 -25.68
CA VAL A 526 -53.07 -57.50 -25.80
C VAL A 526 -51.94 -57.12 -26.78
N ALA A 527 -51.05 -58.06 -27.13
CA ALA A 527 -49.89 -57.82 -27.98
C ALA A 527 -50.11 -58.16 -29.47
N ILE A 528 -51.28 -58.70 -29.82
CA ILE A 528 -51.60 -59.14 -31.18
C ILE A 528 -52.92 -58.51 -31.58
N ASN A 529 -52.86 -57.30 -32.13
CA ASN A 529 -54.01 -56.55 -32.64
C ASN A 529 -53.55 -55.66 -33.83
N PRO A 530 -54.44 -55.12 -34.67
CA PRO A 530 -54.06 -54.29 -35.81
C PRO A 530 -53.37 -52.98 -35.48
N GLY A 531 -53.44 -52.57 -34.22
CA GLY A 531 -52.70 -51.42 -33.70
C GLY A 531 -51.28 -51.76 -33.28
N THR A 532 -50.92 -53.05 -33.16
CA THR A 532 -49.55 -53.45 -32.85
C THR A 532 -48.72 -53.43 -34.12
N THR A 533 -47.45 -53.08 -33.97
CA THR A 533 -46.48 -53.09 -35.07
C THR A 533 -45.82 -54.46 -35.11
N GLU A 534 -45.45 -54.95 -36.29
CA GLU A 534 -44.66 -56.18 -36.38
C GLU A 534 -43.37 -56.06 -35.57
N ILE A 535 -42.93 -57.18 -35.02
CA ILE A 535 -41.65 -57.32 -34.32
C ILE A 535 -40.92 -58.52 -34.91
N PHE A 536 -39.59 -58.44 -35.04
CA PHE A 536 -38.79 -59.43 -35.76
C PHE A 536 -38.62 -60.75 -34.97
N ASP A 537 -39.70 -61.53 -34.85
CA ASP A 537 -39.77 -62.72 -34.00
C ASP A 537 -40.35 -63.98 -34.70
N GLY A 538 -40.88 -63.82 -35.92
CA GLY A 538 -41.46 -64.89 -36.72
C GLY A 538 -42.97 -65.11 -36.55
N VAL A 539 -43.69 -64.19 -35.91
CA VAL A 539 -45.16 -64.14 -35.74
C VAL A 539 -45.75 -63.00 -36.61
N ASP A 540 -47.08 -62.97 -36.75
CA ASP A 540 -47.84 -61.90 -37.42
C ASP A 540 -48.59 -61.15 -36.31
N ASN A 541 -47.92 -60.16 -35.73
CA ASN A 541 -48.36 -59.40 -34.58
C ASN A 541 -49.44 -58.38 -34.95
N ASN A 542 -49.33 -57.74 -36.12
CA ASN A 542 -50.21 -56.66 -36.54
C ASN A 542 -51.48 -57.15 -37.27
N CYS A 543 -51.65 -58.47 -37.37
CA CYS A 543 -52.82 -59.11 -37.95
C CYS A 543 -53.04 -58.80 -39.45
N ASP A 544 -52.02 -58.35 -40.19
CA ASP A 544 -52.15 -57.93 -41.59
C ASP A 544 -52.02 -59.10 -42.60
N GLY A 545 -51.54 -60.25 -42.14
CA GLY A 545 -51.42 -61.48 -42.92
C GLY A 545 -50.03 -61.77 -43.50
N THR A 546 -48.99 -61.00 -43.14
CA THR A 546 -47.58 -61.25 -43.41
C THR A 546 -46.78 -61.50 -42.12
N ILE A 547 -45.55 -62.04 -42.23
CA ILE A 547 -44.71 -62.33 -41.05
C ILE A 547 -43.43 -61.52 -41.22
N ASP A 548 -43.10 -60.73 -40.19
CA ASP A 548 -41.92 -59.87 -40.07
C ASP A 548 -41.69 -58.96 -41.30
N GLU A 549 -42.75 -58.41 -41.89
CA GLU A 549 -42.61 -57.45 -42.99
C GLU A 549 -42.24 -56.05 -42.50
N GLY A 550 -41.24 -55.46 -43.13
CA GLY A 550 -40.80 -54.09 -42.83
C GLY A 550 -39.35 -53.97 -42.35
N PHE A 551 -38.72 -55.07 -41.92
CA PHE A 551 -37.34 -55.08 -41.41
C PHE A 551 -36.30 -55.22 -42.55
N THR A 552 -35.28 -54.35 -42.56
CA THR A 552 -34.23 -54.33 -43.59
C THR A 552 -32.85 -54.06 -42.99
N ASP A 553 -31.96 -55.06 -42.98
CA ASP A 553 -30.53 -54.92 -42.63
C ASP A 553 -29.77 -54.29 -43.82
N ALA A 554 -29.49 -52.98 -43.74
CA ALA A 554 -29.02 -52.20 -44.88
C ALA A 554 -27.49 -52.19 -45.07
N ASP A 555 -26.70 -52.30 -44.00
CA ASP A 555 -25.23 -52.29 -44.05
C ASP A 555 -24.59 -53.69 -43.97
N GLY A 556 -25.36 -54.72 -43.58
CA GLY A 556 -25.00 -56.12 -43.62
C GLY A 556 -24.24 -56.62 -42.39
N ASP A 557 -24.35 -55.97 -41.25
CA ASP A 557 -23.67 -56.34 -40.01
C ASP A 557 -24.38 -57.50 -39.25
N GLY A 558 -25.64 -57.76 -39.60
CA GLY A 558 -26.48 -58.84 -39.07
C GLY A 558 -27.47 -58.43 -37.98
N TYR A 559 -27.52 -57.15 -37.64
CA TYR A 559 -28.60 -56.48 -36.92
C TYR A 559 -29.46 -55.73 -37.95
N ALA A 560 -30.67 -55.34 -37.56
CA ALA A 560 -31.55 -54.55 -38.41
C ALA A 560 -31.94 -53.30 -37.64
N ALA A 561 -32.03 -52.18 -38.35
CA ALA A 561 -32.39 -50.86 -37.81
C ALA A 561 -33.54 -50.92 -36.79
N GLU A 562 -34.54 -51.76 -37.07
CA GLU A 562 -35.78 -51.74 -36.31
C GLU A 562 -35.80 -52.75 -35.14
N VAL A 563 -34.67 -53.41 -34.82
CA VAL A 563 -34.58 -54.38 -33.72
C VAL A 563 -33.66 -53.93 -32.60
N ASP A 564 -32.41 -53.52 -32.88
CA ASP A 564 -31.45 -52.96 -31.89
C ASP A 564 -30.19 -52.35 -32.57
N ASP A 565 -30.22 -52.09 -33.89
CA ASP A 565 -29.13 -51.37 -34.57
C ASP A 565 -29.44 -49.87 -34.59
N CYS A 566 -28.75 -49.13 -33.72
CA CYS A 566 -28.97 -47.70 -33.58
C CYS A 566 -28.42 -46.87 -34.76
N ASN A 567 -27.64 -47.46 -35.68
CA ASN A 567 -27.32 -46.84 -36.96
C ASN A 567 -27.03 -47.88 -38.07
N ASP A 568 -28.10 -48.44 -38.63
CA ASP A 568 -28.13 -49.45 -39.70
C ASP A 568 -27.54 -49.00 -41.07
N ALA A 569 -26.96 -47.81 -41.13
CA ALA A 569 -26.17 -47.35 -42.27
C ALA A 569 -24.65 -47.40 -42.00
N ASP A 570 -24.23 -47.62 -40.76
CA ASP A 570 -22.84 -47.60 -40.30
C ASP A 570 -22.47 -48.83 -39.46
N VAL A 571 -21.72 -49.74 -40.09
CA VAL A 571 -21.25 -51.01 -39.53
C VAL A 571 -20.42 -50.89 -38.23
N ALA A 572 -20.02 -49.68 -37.85
CA ALA A 572 -19.26 -49.40 -36.63
C ALA A 572 -20.15 -49.07 -35.41
N ILE A 573 -21.46 -48.91 -35.58
CA ILE A 573 -22.41 -48.59 -34.52
C ILE A 573 -23.43 -49.71 -34.46
N ASN A 574 -23.33 -50.59 -33.47
CA ASN A 574 -24.21 -51.73 -33.26
C ASN A 574 -24.00 -52.35 -31.87
N PRO A 575 -24.93 -53.20 -31.38
CA PRO A 575 -24.86 -53.90 -30.08
C PRO A 575 -23.56 -54.64 -29.73
N GLY A 576 -22.62 -54.79 -30.66
CA GLY A 576 -21.37 -55.53 -30.50
C GLY A 576 -20.10 -54.67 -30.41
N THR A 577 -20.20 -53.34 -30.42
CA THR A 577 -19.04 -52.41 -30.46
C THR A 577 -18.69 -51.88 -29.05
N THR A 578 -17.83 -50.87 -28.92
CA THR A 578 -17.34 -50.32 -27.63
C THR A 578 -17.33 -48.80 -27.72
N GLU A 579 -17.83 -48.12 -26.69
CA GLU A 579 -18.01 -46.65 -26.68
C GLU A 579 -16.74 -45.81 -26.86
N ILE A 580 -16.95 -44.65 -27.47
CA ILE A 580 -16.03 -43.51 -27.53
C ILE A 580 -16.82 -42.22 -27.26
N PHE A 581 -16.26 -41.27 -26.49
CA PHE A 581 -16.93 -40.02 -26.07
C PHE A 581 -17.20 -39.09 -27.26
N ASP A 582 -18.27 -39.35 -28.00
CA ASP A 582 -18.68 -38.58 -29.18
C ASP A 582 -20.17 -38.22 -29.19
N GLY A 583 -20.86 -38.47 -28.07
CA GLY A 583 -22.28 -38.20 -27.91
C GLY A 583 -23.17 -39.17 -28.69
N VAL A 584 -22.62 -40.26 -29.22
CA VAL A 584 -23.35 -41.31 -29.92
C VAL A 584 -23.15 -42.61 -29.16
N ASP A 585 -24.25 -43.26 -28.78
CA ASP A 585 -24.24 -44.63 -28.25
C ASP A 585 -23.76 -45.59 -29.33
N ASN A 586 -22.46 -45.86 -29.38
CA ASN A 586 -21.86 -46.65 -30.45
C ASN A 586 -22.23 -48.13 -30.31
N ASN A 587 -22.39 -48.61 -29.09
CA ASN A 587 -22.67 -50.00 -28.77
C ASN A 587 -24.15 -50.30 -28.56
N CYS A 588 -25.02 -49.33 -28.82
CA CYS A 588 -26.47 -49.44 -28.80
C CYS A 588 -27.04 -50.09 -27.51
N ASP A 589 -26.41 -49.91 -26.35
CA ASP A 589 -26.91 -50.43 -25.08
C ASP A 589 -27.89 -49.47 -24.37
N GLY A 590 -28.12 -48.31 -24.98
CA GLY A 590 -29.03 -47.28 -24.54
C GLY A 590 -28.38 -46.28 -23.59
N THR A 591 -27.09 -46.40 -23.30
CA THR A 591 -26.31 -45.35 -22.65
C THR A 591 -25.34 -44.73 -23.65
N ILE A 592 -25.36 -43.40 -23.72
CA ILE A 592 -24.40 -42.66 -24.52
C ILE A 592 -23.15 -42.50 -23.66
N ASP A 593 -22.00 -42.87 -24.20
CA ASP A 593 -20.68 -42.65 -23.61
C ASP A 593 -20.49 -43.21 -22.19
N GLU A 594 -21.00 -44.42 -21.89
CA GLU A 594 -20.84 -44.98 -20.56
C GLU A 594 -19.39 -45.37 -20.24
N GLY A 595 -18.93 -44.92 -19.07
CA GLY A 595 -17.54 -45.09 -18.63
C GLY A 595 -16.69 -43.82 -18.75
N PHE A 596 -17.27 -42.74 -19.28
CA PHE A 596 -16.79 -41.37 -19.15
C PHE A 596 -17.61 -40.67 -18.05
N THR A 597 -16.98 -39.78 -17.29
CA THR A 597 -17.66 -39.03 -16.23
C THR A 597 -17.56 -37.55 -16.58
N ASP A 598 -18.71 -36.93 -16.80
CA ASP A 598 -18.90 -35.48 -16.88
C ASP A 598 -19.54 -35.08 -15.55
N ALA A 599 -18.71 -34.67 -14.59
CA ALA A 599 -19.13 -34.51 -13.19
C ALA A 599 -19.78 -33.15 -12.91
N ASP A 600 -19.60 -32.15 -13.78
CA ASP A 600 -20.24 -30.83 -13.68
C ASP A 600 -21.35 -30.56 -14.71
N GLY A 601 -21.42 -31.37 -15.78
CA GLY A 601 -22.50 -31.40 -16.75
C GLY A 601 -22.35 -30.43 -17.93
N ASP A 602 -21.14 -30.02 -18.29
CA ASP A 602 -20.89 -29.10 -19.42
C ASP A 602 -20.78 -29.77 -20.80
N GLY A 603 -20.74 -31.11 -20.84
CA GLY A 603 -20.63 -31.89 -22.06
C GLY A 603 -19.20 -32.23 -22.48
N TYR A 604 -18.20 -31.92 -21.66
CA TYR A 604 -16.84 -32.43 -21.76
C TYR A 604 -16.57 -33.43 -20.62
N ALA A 605 -15.52 -34.23 -20.73
CA ALA A 605 -15.20 -35.24 -19.72
C ALA A 605 -13.70 -35.22 -19.41
N ALA A 606 -13.35 -35.42 -18.14
CA ALA A 606 -11.96 -35.38 -17.65
C ALA A 606 -10.99 -36.28 -18.42
N GLU A 607 -11.48 -37.43 -18.91
CA GLU A 607 -10.63 -38.40 -19.62
C GLU A 607 -10.32 -38.02 -21.07
N VAL A 608 -10.92 -36.95 -21.59
CA VAL A 608 -10.78 -36.49 -22.97
C VAL A 608 -10.07 -35.14 -22.99
N ASP A 609 -10.80 -34.03 -22.80
CA ASP A 609 -10.30 -32.67 -23.05
C ASP A 609 -10.75 -31.64 -21.98
N ASP A 610 -11.38 -32.07 -20.89
CA ASP A 610 -11.80 -31.18 -19.79
C ASP A 610 -10.68 -31.07 -18.73
N CYS A 611 -10.20 -29.84 -18.52
CA CYS A 611 -9.13 -29.56 -17.57
C CYS A 611 -9.62 -29.37 -16.13
N ASN A 612 -10.93 -29.20 -15.89
CA ASN A 612 -11.54 -29.17 -14.56
C ASN A 612 -13.01 -29.63 -14.56
N ASP A 613 -13.20 -30.94 -14.64
CA ASP A 613 -14.47 -31.72 -14.59
C ASP A 613 -15.25 -31.64 -13.26
N ALA A 614 -15.05 -30.57 -12.49
CA ALA A 614 -15.88 -30.24 -11.34
C ALA A 614 -16.51 -28.84 -11.48
N ASP A 615 -16.21 -28.12 -12.57
CA ASP A 615 -16.62 -26.76 -12.84
C ASP A 615 -17.05 -26.57 -14.31
N VAL A 616 -18.37 -26.48 -14.50
CA VAL A 616 -19.08 -26.32 -15.79
C VAL A 616 -18.63 -25.12 -16.64
N ALA A 617 -17.87 -24.19 -16.05
CA ALA A 617 -17.35 -23.00 -16.70
C ALA A 617 -15.94 -23.19 -17.30
N ILE A 618 -15.28 -24.32 -17.05
CA ILE A 618 -13.90 -24.58 -17.46
C ILE A 618 -13.88 -25.76 -18.43
N ASN A 619 -13.91 -25.49 -19.73
CA ASN A 619 -13.87 -26.49 -20.78
C ASN A 619 -13.46 -25.91 -22.15
N PRO A 620 -13.04 -26.76 -23.11
CA PRO A 620 -12.64 -26.36 -24.47
C PRO A 620 -13.62 -25.51 -25.29
N GLY A 621 -14.88 -25.41 -24.87
CA GLY A 621 -15.91 -24.62 -25.54
C GLY A 621 -16.11 -23.22 -24.97
N THR A 622 -15.49 -22.89 -23.84
CA THR A 622 -15.64 -21.58 -23.20
C THR A 622 -14.69 -20.54 -23.82
N THR A 623 -14.93 -19.28 -23.47
CA THR A 623 -14.06 -18.17 -23.85
C THR A 623 -13.34 -17.72 -22.59
N GLU A 624 -12.03 -17.45 -22.68
CA GLU A 624 -11.25 -16.95 -21.55
C GLU A 624 -11.90 -15.73 -20.92
N ILE A 625 -11.88 -15.72 -19.58
CA ILE A 625 -12.21 -14.58 -18.76
C ILE A 625 -11.04 -14.36 -17.81
N PHE A 626 -10.72 -13.10 -17.51
CA PHE A 626 -9.54 -12.76 -16.72
C PHE A 626 -9.69 -13.16 -15.25
N ASP A 627 -9.39 -14.43 -14.92
CA ASP A 627 -9.59 -15.01 -13.60
C ASP A 627 -8.42 -15.88 -13.11
N GLY A 628 -7.33 -15.98 -13.88
CA GLY A 628 -6.14 -16.75 -13.54
C GLY A 628 -6.31 -18.26 -13.75
N VAL A 629 -7.38 -18.69 -14.40
CA VAL A 629 -7.67 -20.07 -14.76
C VAL A 629 -7.72 -20.18 -16.28
N ASP A 630 -7.15 -21.26 -16.82
CA ASP A 630 -7.29 -21.62 -18.25
C ASP A 630 -8.73 -22.13 -18.45
N ASN A 631 -9.67 -21.20 -18.70
CA ASN A 631 -11.09 -21.54 -18.76
C ASN A 631 -11.40 -22.38 -20.00
N ASN A 632 -10.68 -22.17 -21.09
CA ASN A 632 -10.89 -22.83 -22.38
C ASN A 632 -10.00 -24.06 -22.59
N CYS A 633 -9.22 -24.45 -21.59
CA CYS A 633 -8.36 -25.63 -21.59
C CYS A 633 -7.40 -25.74 -22.80
N ASP A 634 -6.97 -24.62 -23.41
CA ASP A 634 -6.04 -24.62 -24.55
C ASP A 634 -4.55 -24.66 -24.13
N GLY A 635 -4.30 -24.54 -22.82
CA GLY A 635 -2.98 -24.59 -22.20
C GLY A 635 -2.33 -23.22 -22.02
N THR A 636 -3.02 -22.12 -22.32
CA THR A 636 -2.67 -20.77 -21.90
C THR A 636 -3.68 -20.25 -20.89
N ILE A 637 -3.21 -19.43 -19.94
CA ILE A 637 -4.08 -18.81 -18.93
C ILE A 637 -4.32 -17.37 -19.41
N ASP A 638 -5.58 -16.97 -19.49
CA ASP A 638 -6.02 -15.59 -19.75
C ASP A 638 -5.51 -14.99 -21.08
N GLU A 639 -5.38 -15.77 -22.15
CA GLU A 639 -4.84 -15.24 -23.40
C GLU A 639 -5.76 -14.23 -24.08
N GLY A 640 -5.21 -13.05 -24.39
CA GLY A 640 -5.94 -11.96 -25.05
C GLY A 640 -6.27 -10.79 -24.14
N PHE A 641 -5.98 -10.90 -22.85
CA PHE A 641 -5.98 -9.81 -21.88
C PHE A 641 -4.54 -9.28 -21.68
N THR A 642 -4.40 -7.97 -21.52
CA THR A 642 -3.11 -7.34 -21.19
C THR A 642 -3.29 -6.63 -19.86
N ASP A 643 -2.58 -7.11 -18.85
CA ASP A 643 -2.39 -6.46 -17.55
C ASP A 643 -1.00 -5.82 -17.62
N ALA A 644 -0.96 -4.51 -17.93
CA ALA A 644 0.28 -3.83 -18.28
C ALA A 644 1.08 -3.36 -17.04
N ASP A 645 0.45 -3.25 -15.88
CA ASP A 645 1.08 -2.86 -14.61
C ASP A 645 1.18 -3.98 -13.56
N GLY A 646 0.53 -5.12 -13.81
CA GLY A 646 0.67 -6.37 -13.07
C GLY A 646 -0.21 -6.48 -11.83
N ASP A 647 -1.32 -5.74 -11.74
CA ASP A 647 -2.16 -5.63 -10.55
C ASP A 647 -3.28 -6.68 -10.46
N GLY A 648 -3.45 -7.50 -11.50
CA GLY A 648 -4.51 -8.50 -11.57
C GLY A 648 -5.85 -7.97 -12.07
N TYR A 649 -5.87 -6.79 -12.70
CA TYR A 649 -6.95 -6.29 -13.55
C TYR A 649 -6.43 -6.08 -14.99
N ALA A 650 -7.33 -6.11 -15.98
CA ALA A 650 -6.96 -5.94 -17.39
C ALA A 650 -7.73 -4.76 -18.00
N ALA A 651 -7.06 -3.96 -18.83
CA ALA A 651 -7.62 -2.77 -19.49
C ALA A 651 -8.96 -3.01 -20.21
N GLU A 652 -9.16 -4.20 -20.79
CA GLU A 652 -10.36 -4.51 -21.55
C GLU A 652 -11.56 -4.95 -20.71
N VAL A 653 -11.38 -5.20 -19.40
CA VAL A 653 -12.41 -5.78 -18.53
C VAL A 653 -12.84 -4.79 -17.45
N ASP A 654 -11.91 -4.34 -16.60
CA ASP A 654 -12.28 -3.63 -15.37
C ASP A 654 -11.15 -2.78 -14.78
N ASP A 655 -9.97 -2.67 -15.41
CA ASP A 655 -8.91 -1.81 -14.89
C ASP A 655 -9.21 -0.31 -15.11
N CYS A 656 -9.08 0.49 -14.05
CA CYS A 656 -9.36 1.92 -14.07
C CYS A 656 -8.19 2.72 -14.68
N ASP A 657 -6.95 2.24 -14.55
CA ASP A 657 -5.75 2.78 -15.18
C ASP A 657 -4.65 1.70 -15.32
N ASP A 658 -4.62 1.05 -16.50
CA ASP A 658 -3.67 0.01 -16.94
C ASP A 658 -2.23 0.52 -17.16
N SER A 659 -1.85 1.53 -16.39
CA SER A 659 -0.49 2.03 -16.27
C SER A 659 -0.08 2.30 -14.82
N ASP A 660 -0.99 2.09 -13.87
CA ASP A 660 -0.82 2.32 -12.44
C ASP A 660 -1.56 1.25 -11.62
N ALA A 661 -0.80 0.25 -11.16
CA ALA A 661 -1.26 -0.90 -10.38
C ALA A 661 -1.99 -0.58 -9.05
N PHE A 662 -2.09 0.70 -8.66
CA PHE A 662 -2.86 1.15 -7.49
C PHE A 662 -4.29 1.59 -7.83
N PHE A 663 -4.64 1.75 -9.11
CA PHE A 663 -5.90 2.31 -9.59
C PHE A 663 -6.77 1.28 -10.33
N ASN A 664 -7.56 0.53 -9.57
CA ASN A 664 -8.45 -0.52 -10.04
C ASN A 664 -9.83 -0.48 -9.34
N PRO A 665 -10.80 -1.34 -9.69
CA PRO A 665 -12.14 -1.28 -9.11
C PRO A 665 -12.20 -1.54 -7.62
N GLU A 666 -11.16 -2.16 -7.06
CA GLU A 666 -10.99 -2.36 -5.63
C GLU A 666 -10.29 -1.19 -4.92
N THR A 667 -9.88 -0.13 -5.65
CA THR A 667 -9.32 1.09 -5.06
C THR A 667 -10.28 1.65 -4.00
N ILE A 668 -9.78 1.73 -2.77
CA ILE A 668 -10.51 2.21 -1.61
C ILE A 668 -10.23 3.70 -1.42
N TRP A 669 -11.29 4.49 -1.49
CA TRP A 669 -11.30 5.91 -1.19
C TRP A 669 -11.71 6.14 0.25
N TYR A 670 -10.88 6.86 0.99
CA TYR A 670 -11.05 7.25 2.38
C TYR A 670 -11.53 8.70 2.43
N LEU A 671 -12.71 8.95 3.01
CA LEU A 671 -13.23 10.30 3.22
C LEU A 671 -12.52 10.92 4.44
N ASP A 672 -11.63 11.88 4.16
CA ASP A 672 -10.82 12.69 5.08
C ASP A 672 -10.94 14.15 4.62
N THR A 673 -12.05 14.78 5.01
CA THR A 673 -12.45 16.11 4.53
C THR A 673 -11.62 17.23 5.18
N ASP A 674 -11.06 16.98 6.38
CA ASP A 674 -10.27 17.96 7.14
C ASP A 674 -8.76 17.70 7.15
N ASN A 675 -8.31 16.65 6.44
CA ASN A 675 -6.92 16.28 6.21
C ASN A 675 -6.14 15.90 7.48
N ASP A 676 -6.79 15.30 8.47
CA ASP A 676 -6.18 14.90 9.75
C ASP A 676 -5.59 13.48 9.75
N GLN A 677 -5.71 12.77 8.62
CA GLN A 677 -5.27 11.38 8.41
C GLN A 677 -6.12 10.33 9.14
N TYR A 678 -7.33 10.67 9.55
CA TYR A 678 -8.38 9.73 9.91
C TYR A 678 -9.52 9.87 8.92
N ALA A 679 -10.19 8.75 8.62
CA ALA A 679 -11.33 8.77 7.72
C ALA A 679 -12.62 8.43 8.46
N VAL A 680 -13.71 9.08 8.10
CA VAL A 680 -15.04 8.76 8.67
C VAL A 680 -15.70 7.59 7.98
N SER A 681 -15.39 7.39 6.69
CA SER A 681 -15.95 6.31 5.89
C SER A 681 -15.06 5.98 4.71
N THR A 682 -15.27 4.79 4.14
CA THR A 682 -14.65 4.39 2.88
C THR A 682 -15.69 4.08 1.83
N THR A 683 -15.29 4.22 0.58
CA THR A 683 -16.03 3.69 -0.57
C THR A 683 -15.04 3.16 -1.59
N THR A 684 -15.48 2.21 -2.42
CA THR A 684 -14.61 1.47 -3.33
C THR A 684 -15.05 1.72 -4.77
N GLY A 685 -14.10 1.98 -5.67
CA GLY A 685 -14.37 2.12 -7.11
C GLY A 685 -13.34 2.99 -7.85
N CYS A 686 -13.41 2.97 -9.19
CA CYS A 686 -12.46 3.66 -10.08
C CYS A 686 -12.43 5.19 -9.95
N GLU A 687 -13.59 5.81 -9.72
CA GLU A 687 -13.72 7.26 -9.73
C GLU A 687 -13.70 7.81 -8.30
N SER A 688 -12.96 8.89 -8.10
CA SER A 688 -13.01 9.64 -6.85
C SER A 688 -14.46 10.07 -6.55
N PRO A 689 -15.02 9.73 -5.38
CA PRO A 689 -16.41 10.05 -5.03
C PRO A 689 -16.70 11.54 -4.84
N GLY A 690 -15.65 12.37 -4.78
CA GLY A 690 -15.76 13.82 -4.60
C GLY A 690 -14.59 14.42 -3.82
N LEU A 691 -14.65 15.72 -3.54
CA LEU A 691 -13.69 16.42 -2.69
C LEU A 691 -13.64 15.80 -1.29
N GLY A 692 -12.45 15.71 -0.71
CA GLY A 692 -12.22 15.11 0.62
C GLY A 692 -11.90 13.61 0.61
N TYR A 693 -11.95 12.92 -0.54
CA TYR A 693 -11.56 11.51 -0.63
C TYR A 693 -10.09 11.35 -1.03
N THR A 694 -9.36 10.45 -0.36
CA THR A 694 -7.97 10.07 -0.65
C THR A 694 -7.81 8.56 -0.80
N ILE A 695 -6.82 8.13 -1.58
CA ILE A 695 -6.44 6.70 -1.73
C ILE A 695 -5.42 6.25 -0.67
N THR A 696 -4.87 7.19 0.09
CA THR A 696 -4.00 6.88 1.23
C THR A 696 -4.79 6.11 2.28
N VAL A 697 -4.28 4.98 2.74
CA VAL A 697 -4.95 4.16 3.76
C VAL A 697 -5.03 4.93 5.09
N LEU A 698 -6.25 5.30 5.50
CA LEU A 698 -6.50 6.01 6.75
C LEU A 698 -7.34 5.15 7.74
N PRO A 699 -7.16 5.30 9.06
CA PRO A 699 -8.00 4.62 10.04
C PRO A 699 -9.45 5.12 9.96
N ILE A 700 -10.42 4.21 9.78
CA ILE A 700 -11.87 4.50 9.68
C ILE A 700 -12.53 4.81 11.03
N THR A 701 -11.89 5.65 11.82
CA THR A 701 -12.29 5.89 13.20
C THR A 701 -12.49 7.36 13.49
N ASP A 702 -12.45 8.22 12.48
CA ASP A 702 -12.61 9.64 12.67
C ASP A 702 -13.92 9.98 13.42
N CYS A 703 -13.78 10.81 14.43
CA CYS A 703 -14.84 11.23 15.31
C CYS A 703 -15.60 12.46 14.79
N ASP A 704 -14.96 13.31 13.97
CA ASP A 704 -15.55 14.51 13.38
C ASP A 704 -14.74 14.99 12.16
N ASP A 705 -15.12 14.50 10.98
CA ASP A 705 -14.53 14.78 9.64
C ASP A 705 -14.67 16.23 9.16
N THR A 706 -14.95 17.17 10.07
CA THR A 706 -14.99 18.60 9.77
C THR A 706 -14.07 19.40 10.69
N ASP A 707 -13.39 18.74 11.63
CA ASP A 707 -12.49 19.35 12.60
C ASP A 707 -11.29 18.43 12.88
N ALA A 708 -10.19 18.72 12.18
CA ALA A 708 -8.92 17.99 12.21
C ALA A 708 -8.24 17.87 13.60
N ASN A 709 -8.88 18.39 14.64
CA ASN A 709 -8.45 18.27 16.02
C ASN A 709 -9.20 17.19 16.79
N ILE A 710 -10.24 16.53 16.26
CA ILE A 710 -11.10 15.61 17.02
C ILE A 710 -11.10 14.20 16.41
N TYR A 711 -10.18 13.35 16.87
CA TYR A 711 -10.09 11.94 16.48
C TYR A 711 -10.06 11.03 17.73
N PRO A 712 -10.21 9.69 17.59
CA PRO A 712 -10.24 8.79 18.74
C PRO A 712 -8.85 8.45 19.26
N ASP A 713 -8.70 8.44 20.58
CA ASP A 713 -7.52 7.91 21.26
C ASP A 713 -7.40 6.37 21.14
N GLU A 714 -6.32 5.79 21.68
CA GLU A 714 -6.06 4.34 21.75
C GLU A 714 -7.19 3.51 22.41
N ASN A 715 -8.17 4.17 23.02
CA ASN A 715 -9.33 3.56 23.67
C ASN A 715 -10.67 3.85 22.95
N GLY A 716 -10.65 4.52 21.78
CA GLY A 716 -11.84 4.87 21.02
C GLY A 716 -12.63 6.04 21.59
N ILE A 717 -11.99 6.94 22.36
CA ILE A 717 -12.60 8.14 22.94
C ILE A 717 -12.13 9.36 22.15
N CYS A 718 -13.07 10.12 21.59
CA CYS A 718 -12.80 11.34 20.82
C CYS A 718 -12.22 12.46 21.71
N SER A 719 -11.03 12.99 21.39
CA SER A 719 -10.39 14.10 22.14
C SER A 719 -9.35 14.89 21.33
N GLU A 720 -9.09 16.14 21.72
CA GLU A 720 -8.08 17.01 21.09
C GLU A 720 -6.63 16.47 21.13
N ASN A 721 -5.93 16.52 19.98
CA ASN A 721 -4.57 16.02 19.77
C ASN A 721 -3.51 16.64 20.72
N PRO A 722 -2.85 15.86 21.60
CA PRO A 722 -1.77 16.37 22.44
C PRO A 722 -0.46 16.64 21.68
N CYS A 723 -0.29 16.12 20.45
CA CYS A 723 0.92 16.19 19.63
C CYS A 723 0.89 17.25 18.51
N LEU A 724 -0.25 17.91 18.25
CA LEU A 724 -0.42 18.91 17.17
C LEU A 724 0.45 20.18 17.34
N ASN A 725 0.99 20.40 18.53
CA ASN A 725 1.96 21.48 18.81
C ASN A 725 3.24 20.95 19.49
N ASN A 726 3.54 19.66 19.36
CA ASN A 726 4.70 19.05 20.02
C ASN A 726 6.01 19.52 19.37
N SER A 727 6.91 20.05 20.19
CA SER A 727 8.23 20.48 19.74
C SER A 727 9.25 19.38 20.02
N SER A 728 10.17 19.11 19.10
CA SER A 728 11.25 18.14 19.38
C SER A 728 12.07 18.58 20.60
N PRO A 729 12.45 17.65 21.49
CA PRO A 729 13.31 17.98 22.62
C PRO A 729 14.65 18.51 22.11
N GLU A 730 15.25 19.49 22.80
CA GLU A 730 16.53 20.10 22.43
C GLU A 730 17.60 19.77 23.47
N ILE A 731 18.71 19.14 23.06
CA ILE A 731 19.86 18.91 23.94
C ILE A 731 20.71 20.18 23.98
N ILE A 732 20.81 20.79 25.17
CA ILE A 732 21.56 22.03 25.38
C ILE A 732 23.06 21.77 25.51
N SER A 733 23.42 20.75 26.30
CA SER A 733 24.82 20.40 26.51
C SER A 733 24.98 18.99 27.05
N ILE A 734 26.02 18.29 26.61
CA ILE A 734 26.48 17.04 27.21
C ILE A 734 27.73 17.33 28.06
N THR A 735 27.71 16.90 29.31
CA THR A 735 28.81 16.98 30.26
C THR A 735 29.34 15.56 30.53
N ALA A 736 30.62 15.38 30.26
CA ALA A 736 31.32 14.13 30.54
C ALA A 736 32.72 14.41 31.13
N PRO A 737 33.43 13.38 31.65
CA PRO A 737 34.78 13.57 32.18
C PRO A 737 35.74 14.13 31.11
N SER A 738 36.34 15.30 31.36
CA SER A 738 37.28 15.96 30.44
C SER A 738 38.71 15.43 30.54
N ASP A 739 39.05 14.80 31.66
CA ASP A 739 40.34 14.14 31.86
C ASP A 739 40.26 12.68 31.39
N PRO A 740 41.31 12.17 30.70
CA PRO A 740 41.46 10.75 30.41
C PRO A 740 41.31 9.89 31.67
N PHE A 741 40.60 8.78 31.54
CA PHE A 741 40.33 7.86 32.65
C PHE A 741 40.94 6.47 32.38
N GLU A 742 41.26 5.77 33.46
CA GLU A 742 41.82 4.42 33.38
C GLU A 742 40.71 3.43 33.01
N ILE A 743 41.02 2.50 32.09
CA ILE A 743 40.09 1.42 31.71
C ILE A 743 39.58 0.65 32.94
N GLY A 744 38.33 0.19 32.88
CA GLY A 744 37.68 -0.54 33.96
C GLY A 744 37.09 0.34 35.07
N ILE A 745 37.17 1.66 34.96
CA ILE A 745 36.45 2.62 35.82
C ILE A 745 35.09 2.93 35.18
N GLU A 746 34.05 3.00 36.02
CA GLU A 746 32.72 3.46 35.60
C GLU A 746 32.70 4.99 35.51
N ILE A 747 32.34 5.49 34.34
CA ILE A 747 32.15 6.91 34.06
C ILE A 747 30.67 7.25 34.10
N ASN A 748 30.35 8.51 34.37
CA ASN A 748 28.99 9.03 34.29
C ASN A 748 28.99 10.20 33.33
N VAL A 749 27.96 10.26 32.50
CA VAL A 749 27.68 11.36 31.58
C VAL A 749 26.29 11.90 31.90
N GLU A 750 26.15 13.20 31.68
CA GLU A 750 24.93 13.95 31.96
C GLU A 750 24.67 14.85 30.75
N ALA A 751 23.43 14.96 30.30
CA ALA A 751 23.04 16.00 29.36
C ALA A 751 21.88 16.82 29.91
N THR A 752 21.91 18.12 29.65
CA THR A 752 20.78 19.01 29.91
C THR A 752 19.97 19.16 28.64
N TYR A 753 18.64 19.13 28.77
CA TYR A 753 17.73 19.27 27.66
C TYR A 753 16.58 20.23 28.01
N THR A 754 15.91 20.73 26.98
CA THR A 754 14.64 21.44 27.08
C THR A 754 13.61 20.75 26.22
N ASP A 755 12.42 20.64 26.75
CA ASP A 755 11.25 20.10 26.09
C ASP A 755 10.06 20.93 26.58
N ALA A 756 9.27 21.48 25.67
CA ALA A 756 8.23 22.45 26.03
C ALA A 756 7.02 21.76 26.67
N GLU A 757 6.81 20.48 26.34
CA GLU A 757 5.65 19.68 26.72
C GLU A 757 5.92 18.77 27.95
N GLU A 758 7.18 18.61 28.35
CA GLU A 758 7.65 17.74 29.45
C GLU A 758 7.24 16.25 29.29
N ASN A 759 7.26 15.73 28.07
CA ASN A 759 6.70 14.43 27.66
C ASN A 759 7.75 13.42 27.14
N ILE A 760 8.97 13.45 27.69
CA ILE A 760 10.03 12.48 27.30
C ILE A 760 9.60 11.03 27.57
N LYS A 761 9.72 10.19 26.54
CA LYS A 761 9.41 8.76 26.56
C LYS A 761 10.64 7.91 26.81
N SER A 762 11.74 8.18 26.10
CA SER A 762 12.95 7.35 26.15
C SER A 762 14.23 8.17 26.00
N VAL A 763 15.32 7.62 26.54
CA VAL A 763 16.68 8.16 26.38
C VAL A 763 17.62 7.00 26.13
N THR A 764 18.49 7.13 25.14
CA THR A 764 19.50 6.12 24.80
C THR A 764 20.87 6.77 24.70
N TRP A 765 21.88 6.10 25.25
CA TRP A 765 23.28 6.47 25.13
C TRP A 765 24.04 5.47 24.27
N LEU A 766 24.71 5.94 23.23
CA LEU A 766 25.65 5.15 22.44
C LEU A 766 27.07 5.49 22.90
N TRP A 767 27.85 4.48 23.29
CA TRP A 767 29.13 4.69 23.98
C TRP A 767 30.35 4.70 23.06
N GLY A 768 30.16 4.47 21.76
CA GLY A 768 31.23 4.47 20.76
C GLY A 768 32.16 3.25 20.81
N ASP A 769 31.92 2.28 21.70
CA ASP A 769 32.63 1.00 21.77
C ASP A 769 31.78 -0.21 21.32
N GLY A 770 30.69 0.08 20.60
CA GLY A 770 29.73 -0.93 20.12
C GLY A 770 28.66 -1.32 21.14
N TYR A 771 28.66 -0.72 22.32
CA TYR A 771 27.60 -0.89 23.32
C TYR A 771 26.73 0.36 23.42
N ASP A 772 25.46 0.14 23.75
CA ASP A 772 24.47 1.13 24.10
C ASP A 772 23.90 0.88 25.50
N SER A 773 23.21 1.87 26.04
CA SER A 773 22.46 1.71 27.29
C SER A 773 21.29 2.68 27.37
N ASP A 774 20.20 2.22 27.96
CA ASP A 774 19.09 3.10 28.36
C ASP A 774 19.58 4.15 29.36
N GLY A 775 19.25 5.40 29.08
CA GLY A 775 19.45 6.53 29.97
C GLY A 775 18.35 6.62 31.02
N THR A 776 18.64 7.33 32.10
CA THR A 776 17.61 7.78 33.04
C THR A 776 17.41 9.27 32.90
N PHE A 777 16.20 9.77 33.07
CA PHE A 777 15.90 11.18 32.90
C PHE A 777 15.09 11.76 34.05
N THR A 778 15.23 13.06 34.21
CA THR A 778 14.42 13.95 35.05
C THR A 778 13.82 15.01 34.14
N THR A 779 13.11 15.99 34.68
CA THR A 779 12.46 17.07 33.90
C THR A 779 13.41 17.97 33.09
N SER A 780 14.73 17.88 33.28
CA SER A 780 15.70 18.73 32.57
C SER A 780 17.08 18.11 32.35
N GLU A 781 17.32 16.93 32.93
CA GLU A 781 18.62 16.28 32.92
C GLU A 781 18.45 14.81 32.58
N VAL A 782 19.31 14.30 31.71
CA VAL A 782 19.41 12.89 31.36
C VAL A 782 20.79 12.36 31.77
N PHE A 783 20.85 11.11 32.20
CA PHE A 783 22.03 10.47 32.78
C PHE A 783 22.32 9.13 32.13
N GLY A 784 23.60 8.85 31.92
CA GLY A 784 24.11 7.55 31.48
C GLY A 784 25.37 7.16 32.25
N SER A 785 25.67 5.87 32.32
CA SER A 785 26.95 5.39 32.86
C SER A 785 27.49 4.22 32.07
N HIS A 786 28.83 4.16 31.95
CA HIS A 786 29.51 3.13 31.18
C HIS A 786 30.88 2.77 31.72
N ARG A 787 31.39 1.60 31.31
CA ARG A 787 32.71 1.12 31.69
C ARG A 787 33.47 0.58 30.49
N TYR A 788 34.39 1.39 29.98
CA TYR A 788 35.30 0.98 28.92
C TYR A 788 36.32 -0.04 29.41
N ILE A 789 36.39 -1.19 28.75
CA ILE A 789 37.32 -2.29 29.06
C ILE A 789 38.55 -2.33 28.15
N ALA A 790 38.54 -1.56 27.07
CA ALA A 790 39.66 -1.38 26.15
C ALA A 790 40.14 0.07 26.17
N PRO A 791 41.45 0.33 25.97
CA PRO A 791 41.95 1.68 25.81
C PRO A 791 41.56 2.19 24.41
N GLY A 792 41.08 3.44 24.33
CA GLY A 792 40.54 4.00 23.10
C GLY A 792 40.09 5.45 23.25
N VAL A 793 39.72 6.05 22.13
CA VAL A 793 38.99 7.32 22.04
C VAL A 793 37.59 6.98 21.57
N TYR A 794 36.57 7.40 22.31
CA TYR A 794 35.19 7.00 22.09
C TYR A 794 34.28 8.20 21.96
N THR A 795 33.48 8.28 20.89
CA THR A 795 32.43 9.28 20.76
C THR A 795 31.20 8.82 21.52
N VAL A 796 30.59 9.71 22.32
CA VAL A 796 29.38 9.38 23.08
C VAL A 796 28.21 10.14 22.49
N THR A 797 27.16 9.43 22.08
CA THR A 797 25.96 9.99 21.47
C THR A 797 24.79 9.87 22.43
N CYS A 798 24.03 10.94 22.62
CA CYS A 798 22.78 10.96 23.38
C CYS A 798 21.60 11.11 22.44
N ILE A 799 20.60 10.25 22.61
CA ILE A 799 19.34 10.27 21.88
C ILE A 799 18.21 10.45 22.92
N ILE A 800 17.33 11.43 22.70
CA ILE A 800 16.14 11.67 23.52
C ILE A 800 14.92 11.60 22.60
N GLU A 801 13.91 10.82 22.97
CA GLU A 801 12.64 10.63 22.24
C GLU A 801 11.47 11.00 23.16
N ASP A 802 10.48 11.74 22.65
CA ASP A 802 9.25 12.07 23.36
C ASP A 802 8.10 11.07 23.11
N GLU A 803 6.98 11.25 23.82
CA GLU A 803 5.78 10.41 23.70
C GLU A 803 5.10 10.49 22.33
N CYS A 804 5.35 11.56 21.58
CA CYS A 804 4.84 11.78 20.22
C CYS A 804 5.79 11.25 19.13
N GLY A 805 6.96 10.72 19.50
CA GLY A 805 7.95 10.13 18.58
C GLY A 805 8.96 11.12 17.99
N ALA A 806 8.93 12.41 18.37
CA ALA A 806 9.98 13.33 17.97
C ALA A 806 11.24 13.12 18.81
N TYR A 807 12.40 13.31 18.19
CA TYR A 807 13.67 12.97 18.82
C TYR A 807 14.76 13.97 18.49
N THR A 808 15.79 14.00 19.35
CA THR A 808 17.04 14.74 19.10
C THR A 808 18.23 13.84 19.36
N ILE A 809 19.27 14.04 18.56
CA ILE A 809 20.56 13.36 18.67
C ILE A 809 21.65 14.41 18.89
N SER A 810 22.57 14.15 19.81
CA SER A 810 23.75 15.01 20.00
C SER A 810 24.98 14.20 20.40
N ASP A 811 26.13 14.56 19.82
CA ASP A 811 27.41 13.93 20.10
C ASP A 811 28.25 14.74 21.09
N TYR A 812 28.88 14.04 22.03
CA TYR A 812 29.95 14.57 22.86
C TYR A 812 31.31 14.27 22.22
N GLN A 813 32.13 15.32 22.10
CA GLN A 813 33.40 15.36 21.35
C GLN A 813 34.17 14.04 21.32
N TYR A 814 34.57 13.52 22.50
CA TYR A 814 35.07 12.17 22.71
C TYR A 814 35.44 11.96 24.18
N LEU A 815 35.59 10.70 24.57
CA LEU A 815 36.09 10.22 25.84
C LEU A 815 37.37 9.42 25.65
N VAL A 816 38.35 9.64 26.54
CA VAL A 816 39.66 8.98 26.43
C VAL A 816 39.84 7.95 27.54
N ALA A 817 39.85 6.68 27.16
CA ALA A 817 40.19 5.57 28.06
C ALA A 817 41.65 5.13 27.81
N TYR A 818 42.48 5.09 28.86
CA TYR A 818 43.88 4.69 28.73
C TYR A 818 44.26 3.53 29.65
N ASP A 819 45.24 2.73 29.22
CA ASP A 819 45.92 1.75 30.07
C ASP A 819 47.28 2.32 30.54
N PRO A 820 47.49 2.57 31.85
CA PRO A 820 48.77 2.98 32.41
C PRO A 820 49.92 1.98 32.16
N SER A 821 49.58 0.74 31.80
CA SER A 821 50.51 -0.33 31.43
C SER A 821 50.72 -0.46 29.92
N GLY A 822 49.94 0.25 29.08
CA GLY A 822 49.75 0.03 27.63
C GLY A 822 50.94 0.23 26.70
N GLY A 823 52.15 0.55 27.20
CA GLY A 823 53.35 0.69 26.37
C GLY A 823 53.79 2.13 26.11
N PHE A 824 54.62 2.36 25.10
CA PHE A 824 55.08 3.70 24.70
C PHE A 824 55.37 3.78 23.20
N VAL A 825 55.30 4.98 22.62
CA VAL A 825 55.52 5.18 21.19
C VAL A 825 56.74 6.05 20.92
N THR A 826 57.49 5.70 19.88
CA THR A 826 58.62 6.46 19.35
C THR A 826 58.51 6.54 17.84
N GLY A 827 58.81 7.68 17.25
CA GLY A 827 58.83 7.79 15.79
C GLY A 827 59.68 8.95 15.32
N ALA A 828 60.27 8.80 14.14
CA ALA A 828 60.92 9.91 13.44
C ALA A 828 60.87 9.67 11.94
N GLY A 829 60.51 10.69 11.19
CA GLY A 829 60.29 10.53 9.77
C GLY A 829 59.96 11.82 9.03
N TRP A 830 59.51 11.63 7.81
CA TRP A 830 59.15 12.66 6.85
C TRP A 830 57.79 12.30 6.25
N ILE A 831 56.93 13.30 6.12
CA ILE A 831 55.66 13.21 5.41
C ILE A 831 55.63 14.24 4.29
N TYR A 832 54.75 14.03 3.31
CA TYR A 832 54.38 15.07 2.37
C TYR A 832 53.15 15.79 2.91
N SER A 833 53.22 17.11 3.08
CA SER A 833 52.10 17.95 3.50
C SER A 833 51.35 18.44 2.26
N PRO A 834 50.07 18.06 2.07
CA PRO A 834 49.28 18.51 0.92
C PRO A 834 48.90 20.00 1.04
N GLU A 835 48.40 20.56 -0.06
CA GLU A 835 47.76 21.89 -0.04
C GLU A 835 46.54 21.85 0.90
N GLY A 836 46.26 22.95 1.57
CA GLY A 836 45.21 23.06 2.59
C GLY A 836 45.68 22.71 4.01
N SER A 837 46.83 22.05 4.18
CA SER A 837 47.29 21.62 5.52
C SER A 837 47.75 22.76 6.44
N TYR A 838 48.02 23.95 5.90
CA TYR A 838 48.49 25.10 6.67
C TYR A 838 47.56 26.29 6.47
N SER A 839 46.70 26.55 7.45
CA SER A 839 45.63 27.56 7.36
C SER A 839 46.11 28.97 6.98
N PRO A 840 47.27 29.47 7.46
CA PRO A 840 47.78 30.79 7.06
C PRO A 840 48.22 30.90 5.59
N ASN A 841 48.55 29.79 4.92
CA ASN A 841 48.81 29.74 3.48
C ASN A 841 48.25 28.43 2.89
N PRO A 842 46.97 28.39 2.50
CA PRO A 842 46.32 27.18 2.02
C PRO A 842 46.95 26.57 0.76
N LEU A 843 47.74 27.33 -0.01
CA LEU A 843 48.44 26.82 -1.20
C LEU A 843 49.82 26.23 -0.87
N ALA A 844 50.24 26.26 0.39
CA ALA A 844 51.53 25.70 0.79
C ALA A 844 51.45 24.17 0.81
N SER A 845 52.31 23.52 0.04
CA SER A 845 52.55 22.08 0.07
C SER A 845 54.04 21.77 0.08
N GLY A 846 54.40 20.54 0.47
CA GLY A 846 55.78 20.05 0.42
C GLY A 846 56.20 19.20 1.61
N ASP A 847 57.49 18.91 1.71
CA ASP A 847 58.01 17.99 2.72
C ASP A 847 57.94 18.59 4.14
N ALA A 848 57.43 17.80 5.08
CA ALA A 848 57.57 18.04 6.52
C ALA A 848 58.34 16.91 7.19
N LYS A 849 59.05 17.22 8.27
CA LYS A 849 59.75 16.22 9.09
C LYS A 849 59.26 16.27 10.53
N PHE A 850 59.25 15.11 11.16
CA PHE A 850 58.83 14.98 12.55
C PHE A 850 59.74 14.04 13.33
N GLY A 851 59.68 14.17 14.66
CA GLY A 851 60.25 13.23 15.59
C GLY A 851 59.56 13.34 16.94
N PHE A 852 59.18 12.21 17.51
CA PHE A 852 58.52 12.17 18.80
C PHE A 852 58.92 10.94 19.63
N VAL A 853 58.76 11.10 20.94
CA VAL A 853 58.73 10.01 21.91
C VAL A 853 57.65 10.38 22.93
N SER A 854 56.75 9.45 23.25
CA SER A 854 55.73 9.62 24.27
C SER A 854 55.61 8.35 25.11
N LYS A 855 55.71 8.48 26.43
CA LYS A 855 55.76 7.34 27.35
C LYS A 855 55.15 7.65 28.72
N TYR A 856 54.26 6.79 29.21
CA TYR A 856 53.92 6.77 30.63
C TYR A 856 55.07 6.24 31.48
N LYS A 857 55.41 6.96 32.54
CA LYS A 857 56.25 6.42 33.61
C LYS A 857 55.36 5.64 34.58
N LYS A 858 55.90 4.53 35.08
CA LYS A 858 55.19 3.66 36.05
C LYS A 858 54.61 4.48 37.22
N GLY A 859 53.28 4.43 37.38
CA GLY A 859 52.54 5.14 38.43
C GLY A 859 52.32 6.64 38.16
N ARG A 860 52.32 7.07 36.90
CA ARG A 860 52.02 8.44 36.47
C ARG A 860 50.89 8.40 35.43
N ASN A 861 50.01 9.40 35.51
CA ASN A 861 48.82 9.51 34.66
C ASN A 861 49.00 10.52 33.52
N ILE A 862 50.20 11.11 33.39
CA ILE A 862 50.58 12.04 32.33
C ILE A 862 51.86 11.48 31.69
N PRO A 863 51.93 11.36 30.35
CA PRO A 863 53.09 10.82 29.69
C PRO A 863 54.23 11.85 29.64
N GLU A 864 55.45 11.38 29.48
CA GLU A 864 56.61 12.23 29.25
C GLU A 864 57.19 11.97 27.86
N GLY A 865 57.68 13.03 27.23
CA GLY A 865 58.09 12.94 25.84
C GLY A 865 58.78 14.19 25.30
N ARG A 866 59.08 14.14 24.00
CA ARG A 866 59.45 15.31 23.20
C ARG A 866 59.00 15.11 21.77
N THR A 867 58.14 15.98 21.28
CA THR A 867 57.68 16.07 19.89
C THR A 867 58.32 17.28 19.23
N GLN A 868 58.79 17.10 18.01
CA GLN A 868 59.28 18.13 17.12
C GLN A 868 58.70 17.90 15.73
N PHE A 869 58.17 18.96 15.12
CA PHE A 869 57.63 18.94 13.77
C PHE A 869 58.10 20.19 13.02
N GLU A 870 58.54 20.03 11.78
CA GLU A 870 59.03 21.14 10.94
C GLU A 870 58.46 20.99 9.53
N PHE A 871 57.65 21.96 9.09
CA PHE A 871 57.16 22.07 7.71
C PHE A 871 58.08 23.03 6.94
N LEU A 872 58.80 22.47 5.97
CA LEU A 872 59.98 23.12 5.39
C LEU A 872 59.64 24.22 4.38
N SER A 873 58.46 24.16 3.76
CA SER A 873 58.04 25.14 2.76
C SER A 873 57.74 26.51 3.35
N GLU A 874 57.40 26.61 4.65
CA GLU A 874 56.88 27.84 5.28
C GLU A 874 57.63 28.28 6.56
N ASP A 875 58.87 27.80 6.79
CA ASP A 875 59.65 28.08 8.02
C ASP A 875 58.85 27.82 9.32
N PHE A 876 57.99 26.79 9.30
CA PHE A 876 57.12 26.43 10.41
C PHE A 876 57.78 25.35 11.27
N SER A 877 58.10 25.67 12.54
CA SER A 877 58.68 24.72 13.50
C SER A 877 57.85 24.64 14.77
N PHE A 878 57.36 23.45 15.09
CA PHE A 878 56.67 23.12 16.32
C PHE A 878 57.53 22.26 17.26
N VAL A 879 57.49 22.56 18.56
CA VAL A 879 58.14 21.74 19.61
C VAL A 879 57.22 21.64 20.83
N SER A 880 56.92 20.41 21.29
CA SER A 880 56.13 20.18 22.50
C SER A 880 56.84 20.69 23.76
N SER A 881 56.07 21.24 24.69
CA SER A 881 56.51 21.60 26.05
C SER A 881 56.00 20.62 27.09
N GLU A 882 54.75 20.20 27.01
CA GLU A 882 54.09 19.30 27.96
C GLU A 882 53.17 18.35 27.20
N TYR A 883 52.85 17.20 27.82
CA TYR A 883 51.90 16.23 27.28
C TYR A 883 50.73 16.13 28.23
N GLU A 884 49.57 15.79 27.69
CA GLU A 884 48.34 15.58 28.45
C GLU A 884 48.10 14.09 28.60
N TRP A 885 48.08 13.34 27.48
CA TRP A 885 47.82 11.91 27.46
C TRP A 885 48.44 11.19 26.27
N LEU A 886 48.48 9.87 26.40
CA LEU A 886 48.92 8.89 25.42
C LEU A 886 47.98 7.68 25.46
N ILE A 887 47.66 7.14 24.30
CA ILE A 887 46.92 5.89 24.11
C ILE A 887 47.78 5.01 23.23
N VAL A 888 47.83 3.73 23.56
CA VAL A 888 48.45 2.69 22.74
C VAL A 888 47.45 1.54 22.70
N ALA A 889 46.95 1.26 21.50
CA ALA A 889 45.95 0.22 21.24
C ALA A 889 46.39 -0.56 20.00
N GLY A 890 46.91 -1.78 20.21
CA GLY A 890 47.46 -2.60 19.13
C GLY A 890 48.59 -1.90 18.38
N GLU A 891 48.33 -1.60 17.10
CA GLU A 891 49.23 -0.91 16.16
C GLU A 891 48.97 0.60 16.05
N LYS A 892 47.97 1.15 16.76
CA LYS A 892 47.66 2.58 16.78
C LYS A 892 48.11 3.21 18.09
N ALA A 893 48.69 4.41 18.00
CA ALA A 893 48.96 5.24 19.16
C ALA A 893 48.55 6.68 18.91
N MET A 894 47.93 7.30 19.90
CA MET A 894 47.51 8.70 19.86
C MET A 894 48.02 9.42 21.10
N PHE A 895 48.45 10.67 20.95
CA PHE A 895 48.84 11.48 22.10
C PHE A 895 48.67 12.97 21.84
N LYS A 896 48.34 13.70 22.91
CA LYS A 896 48.03 15.12 22.89
C LYS A 896 48.87 15.88 23.90
N GLY A 897 49.04 17.18 23.68
CA GLY A 897 49.76 18.06 24.59
C GLY A 897 49.80 19.49 24.12
N VAL A 898 50.71 20.25 24.73
CA VAL A 898 50.95 21.66 24.40
C VAL A 898 52.37 21.87 23.94
N GLY A 899 52.59 22.90 23.13
CA GLY A 899 53.90 23.25 22.61
C GLY A 899 54.01 24.68 22.10
N ASN A 900 55.10 24.90 21.38
CA ASN A 900 55.49 26.20 20.87
C ASN A 900 55.66 26.14 19.36
N ILE A 901 55.11 27.13 18.64
CA ILE A 901 55.38 27.37 17.22
C ILE A 901 56.42 28.48 17.12
N ASN A 902 57.56 28.21 16.47
CA ASN A 902 58.66 29.16 16.27
C ASN A 902 59.13 29.88 17.57
N GLY A 903 59.02 29.18 18.71
CA GLY A 903 59.39 29.66 20.03
C GLY A 903 58.30 30.45 20.78
N VAL A 904 57.11 30.59 20.21
CA VAL A 904 55.94 31.20 20.85
C VAL A 904 55.09 30.11 21.52
N PRO A 905 54.83 30.18 22.84
CA PRO A 905 53.97 29.21 23.55
C PRO A 905 52.49 29.48 23.32
N GLY A 906 51.65 28.49 23.61
CA GLY A 906 50.18 28.63 23.62
C GLY A 906 49.44 27.72 22.65
N TYR A 907 50.12 26.80 21.98
CA TYR A 907 49.52 25.94 20.97
C TYR A 907 49.31 24.53 21.52
N LYS A 908 48.17 23.93 21.21
CA LYS A 908 47.90 22.51 21.43
C LYS A 908 48.30 21.70 20.21
N PHE A 909 48.59 20.42 20.44
CA PHE A 909 48.84 19.48 19.37
C PHE A 909 48.26 18.11 19.70
N MET A 910 47.87 17.39 18.66
CA MET A 910 47.50 15.99 18.68
C MET A 910 48.31 15.26 17.60
N ILE A 911 48.79 14.06 17.93
CA ILE A 911 49.42 13.15 16.98
C ILE A 911 48.67 11.82 17.03
N SER A 912 48.35 11.29 15.85
CA SER A 912 47.81 9.95 15.63
C SER A 912 48.76 9.19 14.70
N VAL A 913 49.14 7.98 15.09
CA VAL A 913 50.09 7.15 14.35
C VAL A 913 49.67 5.70 14.28
N ILE A 914 49.99 5.05 13.18
CA ILE A 914 49.84 3.61 12.98
C ILE A 914 51.23 3.02 12.68
N ASP A 915 51.64 2.02 13.46
CA ASP A 915 52.87 1.22 13.33
C ASP A 915 52.51 -0.10 12.62
N ASN A 916 52.45 -0.04 11.28
CA ASN A 916 52.10 -1.20 10.46
C ASN A 916 53.36 -1.67 9.71
N ASP A 917 54.00 -2.72 10.24
CA ASP A 917 55.28 -3.25 9.76
C ASP A 917 55.21 -3.75 8.29
N GLU A 918 54.02 -4.02 7.74
CA GLU A 918 53.80 -4.55 6.37
C GLU A 918 53.36 -3.50 5.34
N SER A 919 52.39 -2.63 5.68
CA SER A 919 51.86 -1.58 4.76
C SER A 919 52.58 -0.23 4.89
N GLY A 920 53.47 -0.11 5.89
CA GLY A 920 54.22 1.11 6.17
C GLY A 920 53.51 2.04 7.15
N ASP A 921 54.31 2.73 7.95
CA ASP A 921 53.78 3.58 9.03
C ASP A 921 53.00 4.79 8.49
N LYS A 922 51.95 5.18 9.22
CA LYS A 922 51.14 6.38 8.95
C LYS A 922 51.22 7.39 10.08
N PHE A 923 51.17 8.68 9.75
CA PHE A 923 51.36 9.78 10.69
C PHE A 923 50.41 10.95 10.41
N ARG A 924 49.67 11.38 11.43
CA ARG A 924 48.89 12.62 11.44
C ARG A 924 49.32 13.51 12.60
N ILE A 925 49.36 14.82 12.34
CA ILE A 925 49.54 15.85 13.35
C ILE A 925 48.57 17.01 13.10
N LYS A 926 47.82 17.37 14.15
CA LYS A 926 46.97 18.57 14.21
C LYS A 926 47.57 19.52 15.25
N ILE A 927 47.69 20.82 14.92
CA ILE A 927 48.21 21.89 15.79
C ILE A 927 47.25 23.08 15.72
N TRP A 928 46.80 23.57 16.88
CA TRP A 928 45.83 24.66 16.98
C TRP A 928 46.11 25.57 18.18
N GLU A 929 45.45 26.73 18.18
CA GLU A 929 45.40 27.65 19.32
C GLU A 929 43.95 27.68 19.86
N GLU A 930 43.80 27.80 21.18
CA GLU A 930 42.50 28.03 21.82
C GLU A 930 42.36 29.50 22.21
N LEU A 931 41.35 30.18 21.67
CA LEU A 931 41.01 31.56 22.01
C LEU A 931 39.58 31.62 22.54
N GLY A 932 39.42 31.46 23.85
CA GLY A 932 38.09 31.40 24.48
C GLY A 932 37.50 30.00 24.36
N SER A 933 36.34 29.87 23.71
CA SER A 933 35.67 28.58 23.40
C SER A 933 35.89 28.12 21.95
N GLU A 934 36.62 28.90 21.13
CA GLU A 934 36.85 28.59 19.72
C GLU A 934 38.26 28.00 19.52
N GLU A 935 38.35 26.90 18.76
CA GLU A 935 39.62 26.29 18.33
C GLU A 935 40.02 26.84 16.96
N TRP A 936 41.23 27.40 16.85
CA TRP A 936 41.78 27.88 15.59
C TRP A 936 42.90 26.97 15.10
N VAL A 937 42.59 26.09 14.15
CA VAL A 937 43.55 25.15 13.57
C VAL A 937 44.58 25.90 12.74
N ILE A 938 45.87 25.72 13.08
CA ILE A 938 47.00 26.35 12.40
C ILE A 938 47.60 25.41 11.36
N TYR A 939 47.69 24.13 11.70
CA TYR A 939 48.25 23.11 10.82
C TYR A 939 47.55 21.77 11.08
N ASP A 940 47.11 21.09 10.03
CA ASP A 940 46.65 19.71 10.07
C ASP A 940 46.96 19.04 8.73
N ASN A 941 47.71 17.94 8.74
CA ASN A 941 47.96 17.19 7.49
C ASN A 941 46.77 16.33 7.03
N HIS A 942 45.66 16.35 7.77
CA HIS A 942 44.36 15.83 7.38
C HIS A 942 43.27 16.83 7.83
N MET A 943 43.26 18.00 7.18
CA MET A 943 42.40 19.14 7.54
C MET A 943 40.91 18.78 7.46
N GLY A 944 40.15 19.09 8.51
CA GLY A 944 38.70 18.88 8.55
C GLY A 944 38.25 17.51 9.08
N ALA A 945 39.15 16.52 9.13
CA ALA A 945 38.83 15.21 9.67
C ALA A 945 38.70 15.22 11.21
N SER A 946 37.81 14.38 11.74
CA SER A 946 37.60 14.18 13.17
C SER A 946 38.90 13.77 13.89
N GLU A 947 39.04 14.04 15.19
CA GLU A 947 40.31 13.76 15.90
C GLU A 947 40.64 12.26 16.06
N ASP A 948 39.63 11.39 15.97
CA ASP A 948 39.72 9.93 16.09
C ASP A 948 40.00 9.20 14.77
N SER A 949 39.77 9.86 13.62
CA SER A 949 40.04 9.31 12.29
C SER A 949 41.48 8.80 12.15
N ASP A 950 41.63 7.75 11.34
CA ASP A 950 42.93 7.15 11.10
C ASP A 950 43.86 8.10 10.32
N PRO A 951 45.17 8.09 10.63
CA PRO A 951 46.13 8.86 9.88
C PRO A 951 46.25 8.32 8.45
N GLU A 952 46.04 9.18 7.46
CA GLU A 952 46.17 8.79 6.04
C GLU A 952 47.58 8.96 5.49
N SER A 953 48.35 9.92 6.01
CA SER A 953 49.65 10.25 5.46
C SER A 953 50.70 9.18 5.79
N GLY A 954 51.08 8.41 4.77
CA GLY A 954 52.24 7.51 4.83
C GLY A 954 53.57 8.26 4.98
N LEU A 955 54.58 7.59 5.52
CA LEU A 955 55.93 8.15 5.63
C LEU A 955 56.69 8.12 4.29
N ILE A 956 57.23 9.26 3.86
CA ILE A 956 58.21 9.33 2.76
C ILE A 956 59.48 8.56 3.14
N ARG A 957 59.90 8.70 4.40
CA ARG A 957 61.06 8.01 5.01
C ARG A 957 61.01 8.15 6.52
N GLY A 958 61.49 7.15 7.24
CA GLY A 958 61.48 7.15 8.70
C GLY A 958 60.97 5.82 9.24
N SER A 959 60.70 5.80 10.54
CA SER A 959 59.97 4.70 11.16
C SER A 959 59.28 5.21 12.42
N ILE A 960 58.09 4.70 12.65
CA ILE A 960 57.36 4.72 13.91
C ILE A 960 57.56 3.33 14.55
N LYS A 961 57.43 3.28 15.86
CA LYS A 961 57.49 2.04 16.62
C LYS A 961 56.69 2.17 17.89
N ILE A 962 55.70 1.30 18.04
CA ILE A 962 54.90 1.12 19.23
C ILE A 962 55.52 -0.01 20.05
N HIS A 963 55.83 0.29 21.31
CA HIS A 963 56.48 -0.62 22.23
C HIS A 963 55.46 -1.15 23.22
N ASN A 964 54.83 -2.26 22.86
CA ASN A 964 53.92 -3.00 23.74
C ASN A 964 54.70 -3.66 24.91
N PRO A 965 54.14 -3.67 26.14
CA PRO A 965 54.82 -4.18 27.32
C PRO A 965 55.10 -5.70 27.24
N LYS A 966 56.37 -6.11 27.36
CA LYS A 966 56.76 -7.53 27.41
C LYS A 966 56.52 -8.15 28.79
N GLY A 967 55.43 -8.92 28.97
CA GLY A 967 55.37 -9.96 30.00
C GLY A 967 53.99 -10.30 30.61
N LYS A 968 53.59 -11.57 30.43
CA LYS A 968 52.48 -12.34 31.06
C LYS A 968 51.07 -11.90 30.70
N SER A 969 50.60 -12.39 29.54
CA SER A 969 49.19 -12.73 29.35
C SER A 969 48.75 -13.59 30.54
N LYS A 970 47.89 -13.01 31.37
CA LYS A 970 47.13 -13.77 32.36
C LYS A 970 45.95 -14.29 31.56
N THR A 971 46.01 -15.59 31.28
CA THR A 971 44.92 -16.40 30.75
C THR A 971 43.77 -16.32 31.74
N ASP A 972 42.85 -15.39 31.51
CA ASP A 972 41.43 -15.64 31.64
C ASP A 972 40.88 -15.41 30.23
N SER A 973 40.44 -16.50 29.62
CA SER A 973 39.88 -16.57 28.28
C SER A 973 38.57 -15.78 28.23
N TYR A 974 38.67 -14.54 27.77
CA TYR A 974 37.64 -13.92 26.95
C TYR A 974 38.35 -13.45 25.68
N SER A 975 37.93 -14.04 24.55
CA SER A 975 38.32 -13.60 23.22
C SER A 975 38.03 -12.11 23.12
N SER A 976 39.07 -11.33 22.86
CA SER A 976 38.91 -10.00 22.28
C SER A 976 38.26 -10.20 20.91
N ILE A 977 36.94 -10.06 20.86
CA ILE A 977 36.22 -9.86 19.61
C ILE A 977 36.62 -8.45 19.18
N SER A 978 37.31 -8.35 18.06
CA SER A 978 37.50 -7.05 17.43
C SER A 978 36.13 -6.58 16.94
N SER A 979 35.86 -5.28 16.88
CA SER A 979 34.63 -4.78 16.25
C SER A 979 34.55 -5.10 14.74
N ALA A 980 35.50 -5.88 14.21
CA ALA A 980 35.52 -6.41 12.85
C ALA A 980 35.09 -7.89 12.75
N ASP A 981 34.65 -8.52 13.85
CA ASP A 981 34.24 -9.94 13.91
C ASP A 981 32.76 -10.14 14.32
N LEU A 982 31.92 -9.09 14.25
CA LEU A 982 30.50 -9.13 14.60
C LEU A 982 29.64 -9.13 13.34
N TYR A 983 28.60 -9.97 13.32
CA TYR A 983 27.59 -9.90 12.26
C TYR A 983 26.66 -8.71 12.54
N THR A 984 26.16 -8.07 11.51
CA THR A 984 24.86 -7.38 11.56
C THR A 984 23.81 -8.32 10.98
N LEU A 985 22.58 -8.24 11.49
CA LEU A 985 21.45 -9.03 11.00
C LEU A 985 20.37 -8.09 10.48
N ALA A 986 20.03 -8.22 9.20
CA ALA A 986 18.85 -7.61 8.59
C ALA A 986 17.79 -8.68 8.35
N VAL A 987 16.51 -8.27 8.37
CA VAL A 987 15.36 -9.16 8.12
C VAL A 987 14.43 -8.49 7.12
N TYR A 988 14.14 -9.18 6.01
CA TYR A 988 13.22 -8.72 4.98
C TYR A 988 12.47 -9.91 4.33
N PRO A 989 11.27 -9.72 3.79
CA PRO A 989 10.46 -8.51 3.90
C PRO A 989 10.00 -8.28 5.36
N ASN A 990 9.85 -7.00 5.74
CA ASN A 990 9.38 -6.56 7.06
C ASN A 990 8.62 -5.24 6.88
N PRO A 991 7.34 -5.28 6.48
CA PRO A 991 6.31 -6.24 6.92
C PRO A 991 6.42 -7.68 6.41
N LEU A 992 5.94 -8.65 7.20
CA LEU A 992 6.01 -10.08 6.93
C LEU A 992 5.06 -10.50 5.80
N GLU A 993 5.61 -11.04 4.71
CA GLU A 993 4.86 -11.65 3.61
C GLU A 993 4.58 -13.14 3.83
N ALA A 994 3.53 -13.65 3.18
CA ALA A 994 2.96 -14.99 3.43
C ALA A 994 3.94 -16.17 3.36
N GLU A 995 5.07 -16.04 2.65
CA GLU A 995 6.01 -17.13 2.39
C GLU A 995 7.13 -17.28 3.44
N GLY A 996 7.44 -16.23 4.23
CA GLY A 996 8.47 -16.28 5.27
C GLY A 996 9.35 -15.02 5.37
N VAL A 997 10.58 -15.17 5.86
CA VAL A 997 11.57 -14.07 6.01
C VAL A 997 12.97 -14.49 5.63
N TYR A 998 13.71 -13.58 4.99
CA TYR A 998 15.14 -13.67 4.80
C TYR A 998 15.88 -13.08 6.00
N LEU A 999 16.87 -13.83 6.50
CA LEU A 999 17.81 -13.39 7.51
C LEU A 999 19.16 -13.15 6.84
N GLN A 1000 19.55 -11.88 6.69
CA GLN A 1000 20.81 -11.51 6.04
C GLN A 1000 21.86 -11.16 7.09
N PHE A 1001 22.94 -11.95 7.15
CA PHE A 1001 24.07 -11.72 8.03
C PHE A 1001 25.23 -11.07 7.25
N SER A 1002 25.86 -10.02 7.80
CA SER A 1002 26.95 -9.29 7.12
C SER A 1002 28.25 -10.09 6.95
N GLU A 1003 29.06 -9.76 5.95
CA GLU A 1003 30.31 -10.46 5.62
C GLU A 1003 31.52 -10.14 6.53
N ARG A 1004 31.33 -10.12 7.86
CA ARG A 1004 32.37 -9.72 8.84
C ARG A 1004 32.24 -10.41 10.20
N GLY A 1005 31.83 -11.68 10.20
CA GLY A 1005 31.67 -12.44 11.45
C GLY A 1005 32.62 -13.63 11.57
N THR A 1006 32.31 -14.56 12.47
CA THR A 1006 33.04 -15.84 12.60
C THR A 1006 32.08 -17.01 12.44
N ASP A 1007 32.54 -18.16 11.94
CA ASP A 1007 31.67 -19.33 11.74
C ASP A 1007 30.93 -19.71 13.03
N GLU A 1008 29.61 -19.49 13.06
CA GLU A 1008 28.80 -19.72 14.25
C GLU A 1008 27.35 -20.10 13.93
N THR A 1009 26.66 -20.65 14.93
CA THR A 1009 25.25 -21.07 14.77
C THR A 1009 24.35 -20.18 15.61
N PHE A 1010 23.39 -19.54 14.94
CA PHE A 1010 22.37 -18.70 15.56
C PHE A 1010 21.11 -19.50 15.83
N VAL A 1011 20.56 -19.32 17.03
CA VAL A 1011 19.23 -19.78 17.43
C VAL A 1011 18.27 -18.61 17.31
N VAL A 1012 17.36 -18.67 16.35
CA VAL A 1012 16.42 -17.58 16.06
C VAL A 1012 15.05 -17.93 16.60
N ARG A 1013 14.40 -16.99 17.31
CA ARG A 1013 13.08 -17.15 17.93
C ARG A 1013 12.21 -15.92 17.68
N VAL A 1014 10.91 -16.11 17.48
CA VAL A 1014 9.94 -15.00 17.42
C VAL A 1014 9.03 -15.03 18.66
N TYR A 1015 8.75 -13.85 19.21
CA TYR A 1015 7.89 -13.66 20.37
C TYR A 1015 6.76 -12.65 20.07
N ASP A 1016 5.61 -12.83 20.72
CA ASP A 1016 4.60 -11.77 20.82
C ASP A 1016 4.98 -10.71 21.87
N LEU A 1017 4.24 -9.59 21.93
CA LEU A 1017 4.45 -8.52 22.91
C LEU A 1017 4.23 -8.94 24.37
N TYR A 1018 3.61 -10.10 24.61
CA TYR A 1018 3.46 -10.68 25.94
C TYR A 1018 4.63 -11.62 26.32
N GLY A 1019 5.62 -11.76 25.44
CA GLY A 1019 6.83 -12.56 25.64
C GLY A 1019 6.65 -14.06 25.43
N ARG A 1020 5.56 -14.49 24.78
CA ARG A 1020 5.32 -15.89 24.42
C ARG A 1020 6.00 -16.19 23.08
N GLN A 1021 6.81 -17.25 23.06
CA GLN A 1021 7.52 -17.71 21.87
C GLN A 1021 6.54 -18.34 20.87
N LEU A 1022 6.56 -17.86 19.62
CA LEU A 1022 5.69 -18.31 18.52
C LEU A 1022 6.42 -19.23 17.53
N ALA A 1023 7.69 -18.96 17.21
CA ALA A 1023 8.50 -19.74 16.27
C ALA A 1023 9.97 -19.84 16.69
N GLU A 1024 10.69 -20.87 16.22
CA GLU A 1024 12.13 -21.08 16.45
C GLU A 1024 12.80 -21.83 15.28
N THR A 1025 14.03 -21.45 14.95
CA THR A 1025 14.88 -22.14 13.96
C THR A 1025 16.37 -21.96 14.30
N ASN A 1026 17.27 -22.68 13.59
CA ASN A 1026 18.72 -22.54 13.74
C ASN A 1026 19.41 -22.44 12.37
N PHE A 1027 20.35 -21.52 12.24
CA PHE A 1027 21.17 -21.34 11.03
C PHE A 1027 22.65 -21.34 11.38
N SER A 1028 23.47 -22.00 10.56
CA SER A 1028 24.93 -21.91 10.64
C SER A 1028 25.41 -20.87 9.64
N VAL A 1029 25.97 -19.78 10.17
CA VAL A 1029 26.44 -18.61 9.42
C VAL A 1029 27.96 -18.66 9.35
N SER A 1030 28.52 -18.54 8.14
CA SER A 1030 29.97 -18.52 7.92
C SER A 1030 30.54 -17.12 8.09
N GLN A 1031 31.84 -16.98 8.34
CA GLN A 1031 32.54 -15.69 8.51
C GLN A 1031 32.28 -14.67 7.38
N TYR A 1032 31.90 -15.16 6.20
CA TYR A 1032 31.53 -14.36 5.03
C TYR A 1032 30.06 -13.92 5.03
N GLY A 1033 29.31 -14.12 6.11
CA GLY A 1033 27.89 -13.79 6.15
C GLY A 1033 27.06 -14.73 5.28
N GLY A 1034 25.93 -14.22 4.81
CA GLY A 1034 25.03 -14.92 3.90
C GLY A 1034 23.57 -14.61 4.16
N GLU A 1035 22.76 -14.81 3.13
CA GLU A 1035 21.31 -14.73 3.21
C GLU A 1035 20.70 -16.11 3.45
N TYR A 1036 19.75 -16.18 4.37
CA TYR A 1036 19.09 -17.42 4.76
C TYR A 1036 17.58 -17.24 4.75
N PHE A 1037 16.90 -17.92 3.84
CA PHE A 1037 15.44 -17.96 3.83
C PHE A 1037 14.90 -18.83 4.96
N TRP A 1038 14.03 -18.25 5.79
CA TRP A 1038 13.24 -18.95 6.80
C TRP A 1038 11.77 -18.99 6.37
N PRO A 1039 11.24 -20.17 5.96
CA PRO A 1039 9.81 -20.33 5.68
C PRO A 1039 9.03 -20.30 7.00
N LEU A 1040 8.75 -19.09 7.46
CA LEU A 1040 8.10 -18.78 8.73
C LEU A 1040 6.59 -18.79 8.54
N ASP A 1041 5.92 -19.87 8.94
CA ASP A 1041 4.45 -19.90 8.96
C ASP A 1041 3.90 -18.98 10.06
N HIS A 1042 3.42 -17.80 9.63
CA HIS A 1042 2.79 -16.81 10.49
C HIS A 1042 1.30 -16.63 10.17
N SER A 1043 0.68 -17.52 9.39
CA SER A 1043 -0.74 -17.42 8.99
C SER A 1043 -1.69 -17.25 10.20
N GLY A 1044 -1.39 -17.89 11.33
CA GLY A 1044 -2.17 -17.81 12.56
C GLY A 1044 -1.83 -16.66 13.52
N TRP A 1045 -0.98 -15.71 13.13
CA TRP A 1045 -0.60 -14.54 13.95
C TRP A 1045 -1.55 -13.37 13.70
N GLU A 1046 -1.89 -12.59 14.72
CA GLU A 1046 -2.70 -11.36 14.57
C GLU A 1046 -1.84 -10.25 13.90
N GLN A 1047 -2.46 -9.25 13.25
CA GLN A 1047 -1.68 -8.10 12.74
C GLN A 1047 -1.06 -7.33 13.92
N GLY A 1048 0.18 -6.89 13.76
CA GLY A 1048 0.89 -6.13 14.78
C GLY A 1048 2.39 -6.44 14.89
N ILE A 1049 2.95 -6.06 16.04
CA ILE A 1049 4.39 -6.07 16.27
C ILE A 1049 4.83 -7.36 16.95
N TYR A 1050 5.84 -8.00 16.37
CA TYR A 1050 6.50 -9.19 16.90
C TYR A 1050 7.99 -8.93 17.13
N LEU A 1051 8.61 -9.74 17.98
CA LEU A 1051 10.02 -9.61 18.32
C LEU A 1051 10.80 -10.84 17.88
N LEU A 1052 11.67 -10.68 16.89
CA LEU A 1052 12.64 -11.70 16.51
C LEU A 1052 13.91 -11.54 17.35
N ARG A 1053 14.38 -12.64 17.92
CA ARG A 1053 15.67 -12.71 18.63
C ARG A 1053 16.53 -13.79 18.02
N ALA A 1054 17.70 -13.42 17.52
CA ALA A 1054 18.71 -14.35 17.04
C ALA A 1054 19.88 -14.37 18.01
N LYS A 1055 20.21 -15.54 18.57
CA LYS A 1055 21.24 -15.65 19.61
C LYS A 1055 22.24 -16.75 19.29
N SER A 1056 23.53 -16.42 19.34
CA SER A 1056 24.64 -17.37 19.29
C SER A 1056 25.36 -17.44 20.64
N ASN A 1057 26.54 -18.06 20.67
CA ASN A 1057 27.39 -18.09 21.87
C ASN A 1057 28.13 -16.77 22.12
N THR A 1058 28.22 -15.90 21.11
CA THR A 1058 29.01 -14.66 21.12
C THR A 1058 28.16 -13.43 20.84
N GLN A 1059 26.99 -13.55 20.20
CA GLN A 1059 26.17 -12.44 19.71
C GLN A 1059 24.68 -12.66 19.99
N GLU A 1060 23.93 -11.56 20.13
CA GLU A 1060 22.47 -11.56 20.27
C GLU A 1060 21.88 -10.36 19.53
N PHE A 1061 20.97 -10.62 18.61
CA PHE A 1061 20.23 -9.63 17.84
C PHE A 1061 18.77 -9.63 18.27
N GLN A 1062 18.16 -8.45 18.27
CA GLN A 1062 16.74 -8.27 18.51
C GLN A 1062 16.16 -7.35 17.44
N ILE A 1063 15.21 -7.85 16.65
CA ILE A 1063 14.65 -7.17 15.49
C ILE A 1063 13.13 -7.14 15.64
N LYS A 1064 12.54 -5.97 15.35
CA LYS A 1064 11.10 -5.78 15.34
C LYS A 1064 10.57 -6.31 14.00
N LEU A 1065 9.64 -7.27 14.06
CA LEU A 1065 8.88 -7.72 12.90
C LEU A 1065 7.50 -7.07 12.91
N VAL A 1066 7.02 -6.65 11.75
CA VAL A 1066 5.66 -6.15 11.54
C VAL A 1066 4.93 -7.19 10.71
N LYS A 1067 3.75 -7.63 11.15
CA LYS A 1067 2.83 -8.45 10.35
C LYS A 1067 1.57 -7.65 10.04
#